data_AF-A0A5C7HLU2-F1
#
_entry.id   AF-A0A5C7HLU2-F1
#
_cell.length_a   1.000
_cell.length_b   1.000
_cell.length_c   1.000
_cell.angle_alpha   90.00
_cell.angle_beta   90.00
_cell.angle_gamma   90.00
#
_symmetry.space_group_name_H-M   'P 1'
#
loop_
_entity.id
_entity.type
_entity.pdbx_description
1 polymer ?
#
loop_
_entity_poly.entity_id
_entity_poly.type
_entity_poly.pdbx_seq_one_letter_code
_entity_poly.pdbx_strand_id
1 'polypeptide(L)'
;MCISMVVKFFLLASLLWGGAFFTQVSCFGFNFTSISDDSNLILSNNSSVFQAIQVTPDVGSLPMTNKSGRAFYNRRFRLWKKRGVNAVFNSSFTLHIKNQTATAGEGLAFVLTDSTGVPENSDGQWLSIVNATTNGTSQANIVAIEFDTRKSYSQDLDGNHVGLDINSIYSIKQVSLNSSGVKLSTGTIVTVHVQYDGKNITVSVGHNAENLDLVLSYPIDLSEFLPQKVFVGFTASTSIYTQTNCVKSWEFNGSDFDEGLKFWVWIVVAAAVVVLLSSGVAFYFYRKKRNNTEDVEDTYPSIEEQIQSTTQAPRKFFPGKHPHHRCQSKGLLSCGLPCLHLSMGRIILLPEANLLHFQIFLPDKIILYGEELKGGQQCLPIDYASDKSNLILSNNSGVFLEDSLQVTADVGSLPITNKSGRAFYNRPFRLWKKRGVNAVFNSSFTLNIKNQTATAGEGLAFVLTDNTDVQENSYGQWLGIVNATTNGTSQANIVAIEFDTRKSYSQDLDGNHVGLDINSIYSIKQVSLNSSGVKLSTGTIVTVHVQYDGKNITVSVGHNAENLDLVLSYPIDLSEFLPQKVFVGFTASTSIYTQTNCVKSWEFNGSDFDEGLKFWGWIVVAAAVVLSGEAPPPQVPIERPSFVWPAMPPSFSGSDHSLTGSQLTPFSDISAR
;
A
#
# COMPACT_ATOMS: atom_id res chain seq x y z
N MET A 1 10.94 35.77 -31.25
CA MET A 1 11.20 34.35 -30.91
C MET A 1 11.54 34.13 -29.43
N CYS A 2 12.49 34.85 -28.82
CA CYS A 2 13.00 34.55 -27.45
C CYS A 2 11.92 34.46 -26.34
N ILE A 3 10.88 35.29 -26.36
CA ILE A 3 9.79 35.25 -25.35
C ILE A 3 9.06 33.88 -25.35
N SER A 4 8.91 33.24 -26.52
CA SER A 4 8.28 31.92 -26.63
C SER A 4 9.12 30.81 -25.98
N MET A 5 10.45 30.88 -26.09
CA MET A 5 11.34 29.93 -25.39
C MET A 5 11.28 30.10 -23.88
N VAL A 6 11.29 31.34 -23.37
CA VAL A 6 11.25 31.60 -21.93
C VAL A 6 9.93 31.13 -21.32
N VAL A 7 8.78 31.42 -21.96
CA VAL A 7 7.48 30.93 -21.51
C VAL A 7 7.39 29.39 -21.56
N LYS A 8 7.92 28.75 -22.62
CA LYS A 8 8.01 27.28 -22.68
C LYS A 8 8.90 26.72 -21.58
N PHE A 9 10.01 27.38 -21.23
CA PHE A 9 10.91 26.95 -20.17
C PHE A 9 10.26 27.07 -18.78
N PHE A 10 9.52 28.15 -18.51
CA PHE A 10 8.74 28.29 -17.27
C PHE A 10 7.57 27.30 -17.18
N LEU A 11 6.87 27.03 -18.28
CA LEU A 11 5.84 25.98 -18.32
C LEU A 11 6.46 24.60 -18.06
N LEU A 12 7.56 24.26 -18.72
CA LEU A 12 8.26 22.99 -18.51
C LEU A 12 8.80 22.87 -17.08
N ALA A 13 9.35 23.95 -16.50
CA ALA A 13 9.80 23.99 -15.12
C ALA A 13 8.62 23.82 -14.12
N SER A 14 7.47 24.43 -14.39
CA SER A 14 6.26 24.24 -13.56
C SER A 14 5.69 22.82 -13.65
N LEU A 15 5.76 22.18 -14.83
CA LEU A 15 5.41 20.76 -15.03
C LEU A 15 6.38 19.82 -14.32
N LEU A 16 7.67 20.16 -14.28
CA LEU A 16 8.70 19.39 -13.57
C LEU A 16 8.62 19.58 -12.04
N TRP A 17 8.26 20.79 -11.56
CA TRP A 17 8.03 21.05 -10.13
C TRP A 17 6.69 20.50 -9.61
N GLY A 18 5.64 20.49 -10.43
CA GLY A 18 4.35 19.87 -10.08
C GLY A 18 4.48 18.38 -9.75
N GLY A 19 5.48 17.70 -10.33
CA GLY A 19 5.81 16.30 -10.02
C GLY A 19 6.59 16.06 -8.71
N ALA A 20 6.95 17.11 -7.95
CA ALA A 20 7.71 16.96 -6.70
C ALA A 20 6.82 16.85 -5.43
N PHE A 21 5.50 16.95 -5.57
CA PHE A 21 4.53 16.93 -4.46
C PHE A 21 4.00 15.52 -4.12
N PHE A 22 4.86 14.51 -4.10
CA PHE A 22 4.47 13.19 -3.62
C PHE A 22 4.65 13.09 -2.10
N THR A 23 3.57 12.68 -1.44
CA THR A 23 3.57 12.35 -0.02
C THR A 23 4.00 10.90 0.12
N GLN A 24 5.12 10.66 0.80
CA GLN A 24 5.54 9.31 1.11
C GLN A 24 4.51 8.68 2.06
N VAL A 25 3.82 7.64 1.59
CA VAL A 25 2.95 6.81 2.43
C VAL A 25 3.85 5.77 3.08
N SER A 26 3.92 5.84 4.41
CA SER A 26 4.47 4.78 5.27
C SER A 26 3.38 3.73 5.47
N CYS A 27 3.76 2.49 5.75
CA CYS A 27 2.81 1.42 6.03
C CYS A 27 2.93 1.08 7.52
N PHE A 28 1.84 1.19 8.26
CA PHE A 28 1.79 0.89 9.70
C PHE A 28 0.95 -0.37 9.88
N GLY A 29 1.57 -1.44 10.36
CA GLY A 29 0.86 -2.67 10.63
C GLY A 29 1.65 -3.62 11.52
N PHE A 30 0.96 -4.65 11.99
CA PHE A 30 1.48 -5.74 12.80
C PHE A 30 0.47 -6.91 12.78
N ASN A 31 0.93 -8.11 13.10
CA ASN A 31 0.07 -9.27 13.27
C ASN A 31 0.54 -10.11 14.45
N PHE A 32 -0.39 -10.41 15.36
CA PHE A 32 -0.22 -11.32 16.47
C PHE A 32 -1.14 -12.52 16.24
N THR A 33 -0.66 -13.54 15.52
CA THR A 33 -1.42 -14.79 15.28
C THR A 33 -1.60 -15.60 16.56
N SER A 34 -0.62 -15.53 17.47
CA SER A 34 -0.72 -16.00 18.85
C SER A 34 0.08 -15.04 19.75
N ILE A 35 -0.44 -14.76 20.95
CA ILE A 35 0.11 -13.73 21.84
C ILE A 35 0.75 -14.39 23.07
N SER A 36 2.07 -14.53 23.04
CA SER A 36 2.89 -15.17 24.09
C SER A 36 3.92 -14.24 24.75
N ASP A 37 4.13 -13.05 24.17
CA ASP A 37 5.11 -12.03 24.58
C ASP A 37 4.44 -10.64 24.53
N ASP A 38 4.92 -9.70 25.36
CA ASP A 38 4.43 -8.33 25.49
C ASP A 38 5.42 -7.25 25.00
N SER A 39 6.59 -7.62 24.47
CA SER A 39 7.63 -6.70 23.96
C SER A 39 7.11 -5.58 23.03
N ASN A 40 6.09 -5.88 22.23
CA ASN A 40 5.48 -4.96 21.27
C ASN A 40 4.22 -4.24 21.78
N LEU A 41 3.90 -4.39 23.07
CA LEU A 41 2.68 -3.89 23.69
C LEU A 41 2.98 -2.94 24.86
N ILE A 42 2.10 -1.95 25.03
CA ILE A 42 2.01 -1.13 26.23
C ILE A 42 0.82 -1.64 27.03
N LEU A 43 1.12 -2.42 28.06
CA LEU A 43 0.15 -2.91 29.04
C LEU A 43 -0.02 -1.87 30.15
N SER A 44 -1.22 -1.77 30.72
CA SER A 44 -1.54 -0.75 31.73
C SER A 44 -2.58 -1.21 32.75
N ASN A 45 -2.27 -0.94 34.02
CA ASN A 45 -3.06 -1.32 35.20
C ASN A 45 -3.21 -2.84 35.37
N ASN A 46 -4.36 -3.43 35.06
CA ASN A 46 -4.64 -4.85 35.32
C ASN A 46 -4.56 -5.75 34.06
N SER A 47 -3.91 -5.29 32.98
CA SER A 47 -3.72 -6.08 31.76
C SER A 47 -2.40 -6.88 31.77
N SER A 48 -2.41 -8.08 31.21
CA SER A 48 -1.26 -9.00 31.12
C SER A 48 -1.24 -9.74 29.77
N VAL A 49 -0.12 -10.37 29.42
CA VAL A 49 -0.06 -11.34 28.32
C VAL A 49 0.15 -12.74 28.87
N PHE A 50 -0.74 -13.66 28.49
CA PHE A 50 -0.56 -15.11 28.71
C PHE A 50 -1.42 -15.90 27.72
N GLN A 51 -0.81 -16.34 26.61
CA GLN A 51 -1.49 -17.02 25.49
C GLN A 51 -2.63 -16.20 24.85
N ALA A 52 -2.70 -14.90 25.16
CA ALA A 52 -3.69 -13.90 24.79
C ALA A 52 -3.24 -12.57 25.42
N ILE A 53 -3.69 -11.44 24.87
CA ILE A 53 -3.80 -10.21 25.65
C ILE A 53 -4.98 -10.39 26.60
N GLN A 54 -4.71 -10.40 27.90
CA GLN A 54 -5.70 -10.37 28.95
C GLN A 54 -5.90 -8.90 29.33
N VAL A 55 -6.94 -8.25 28.82
CA VAL A 55 -7.12 -6.79 28.98
C VAL A 55 -7.59 -6.46 30.41
N THR A 56 -8.27 -7.40 31.07
CA THR A 56 -8.43 -7.48 32.54
C THR A 56 -7.88 -8.83 33.04
N PRO A 57 -7.66 -9.02 34.35
CA PRO A 57 -7.10 -10.26 34.88
C PRO A 57 -7.92 -11.47 34.46
N ASP A 58 -7.23 -12.49 33.98
CA ASP A 58 -7.77 -13.83 33.70
C ASP A 58 -7.57 -14.74 34.92
N VAL A 59 -8.17 -15.93 34.91
CA VAL A 59 -8.40 -16.76 36.10
C VAL A 59 -7.10 -17.09 36.86
N GLY A 60 -7.06 -16.73 38.15
CA GLY A 60 -5.93 -16.97 39.06
C GLY A 60 -6.27 -16.61 40.51
N SER A 61 -5.27 -16.43 41.38
CA SER A 61 -5.47 -16.00 42.77
C SER A 61 -5.77 -14.49 42.94
N LEU A 62 -5.83 -13.74 41.84
CA LEU A 62 -6.06 -12.30 41.84
C LEU A 62 -7.56 -11.96 41.77
N PRO A 63 -8.04 -10.94 42.50
CA PRO A 63 -9.44 -10.54 42.44
C PRO A 63 -9.77 -9.89 41.09
N MET A 64 -10.79 -10.42 40.42
CA MET A 64 -11.31 -9.90 39.13
C MET A 64 -12.35 -8.79 39.30
N THR A 65 -12.78 -8.46 40.52
CA THR A 65 -13.82 -7.44 40.77
C THR A 65 -13.27 -6.02 40.61
N ASN A 66 -14.05 -5.14 39.97
CA ASN A 66 -13.77 -3.71 39.81
C ASN A 66 -12.38 -3.46 39.20
N LYS A 67 -12.11 -4.11 38.07
CA LYS A 67 -10.84 -4.00 37.35
C LYS A 67 -11.00 -3.22 36.05
N SER A 68 -9.93 -2.54 35.68
CA SER A 68 -9.74 -1.86 34.42
C SER A 68 -8.35 -2.17 33.90
N GLY A 69 -8.22 -2.33 32.59
CA GLY A 69 -6.92 -2.43 31.95
C GLY A 69 -6.99 -2.00 30.49
N ARG A 70 -5.80 -1.73 29.96
CA ARG A 70 -5.58 -1.23 28.61
C ARG A 70 -4.35 -1.92 28.02
N ALA A 71 -4.42 -2.31 26.76
CA ALA A 71 -3.32 -2.94 26.04
C ALA A 71 -3.22 -2.34 24.63
N PHE A 72 -2.12 -1.65 24.34
CA PHE A 72 -1.89 -0.96 23.07
C PHE A 72 -0.69 -1.51 22.32
N TYR A 73 -0.68 -1.40 20.99
CA TYR A 73 0.57 -1.56 20.24
C TYR A 73 1.53 -0.39 20.56
N ASN A 74 2.81 -0.69 20.74
CA ASN A 74 3.78 0.26 21.31
C ASN A 74 4.12 1.46 20.39
N ARG A 75 3.85 1.39 19.08
CA ARG A 75 4.01 2.50 18.13
C ARG A 75 2.68 3.24 17.92
N ARG A 76 2.76 4.55 17.72
CA ARG A 76 1.59 5.39 17.38
C ARG A 76 1.31 5.38 15.88
N PHE A 77 0.05 5.12 15.51
CA PHE A 77 -0.48 5.23 14.16
C PHE A 77 -0.81 6.69 13.81
N ARG A 78 -0.50 7.16 12.59
CA ARG A 78 -0.88 8.50 12.15
C ARG A 78 -2.25 8.51 11.46
N LEU A 79 -3.29 8.69 12.26
CA LEU A 79 -4.68 8.63 11.83
C LEU A 79 -5.07 9.68 10.77
N TRP A 80 -4.44 10.86 10.75
CA TRP A 80 -4.72 11.87 9.74
C TRP A 80 -3.58 12.87 9.50
N LYS A 81 -3.58 13.47 8.32
CA LYS A 81 -2.56 14.46 7.90
C LYS A 81 -3.06 15.91 7.99
N LYS A 82 -4.30 16.12 7.58
CA LYS A 82 -5.09 17.37 7.71
C LYS A 82 -6.54 16.96 7.99
N ARG A 83 -7.36 17.85 8.57
CA ARG A 83 -8.80 17.56 8.75
C ARG A 83 -9.45 17.18 7.42
N GLY A 84 -10.31 16.16 7.43
CA GLY A 84 -10.89 15.57 6.22
C GLY A 84 -9.91 14.81 5.31
N VAL A 85 -8.67 14.57 5.76
CA VAL A 85 -7.65 13.78 5.05
C VAL A 85 -7.08 12.73 6.02
N ASN A 86 -7.89 11.70 6.21
CA ASN A 86 -7.64 10.59 7.12
C ASN A 86 -6.83 9.47 6.44
N ALA A 87 -6.17 8.69 7.28
CA ALA A 87 -5.63 7.38 6.92
C ALA A 87 -6.78 6.38 6.73
N VAL A 88 -6.50 5.30 6.00
CA VAL A 88 -7.36 4.12 5.97
C VAL A 88 -6.73 3.03 6.83
N PHE A 89 -7.54 2.21 7.49
CA PHE A 89 -7.02 1.05 8.22
C PHE A 89 -8.04 -0.10 8.26
N ASN A 90 -7.51 -1.31 8.44
CA ASN A 90 -8.26 -2.51 8.79
C ASN A 90 -7.64 -3.10 10.06
N SER A 91 -8.45 -3.72 10.91
CA SER A 91 -7.99 -4.52 12.04
C SER A 91 -8.84 -5.76 12.19
N SER A 92 -8.20 -6.93 12.26
CA SER A 92 -8.85 -8.22 12.48
C SER A 92 -8.43 -8.73 13.86
N PHE A 93 -9.35 -9.20 14.68
CA PHE A 93 -8.99 -9.80 15.97
C PHE A 93 -9.97 -10.88 16.42
N THR A 94 -9.50 -11.77 17.28
CA THR A 94 -10.34 -12.81 17.90
C THR A 94 -10.52 -12.55 19.38
N LEU A 95 -11.77 -12.43 19.81
CA LEU A 95 -12.17 -12.26 21.19
C LEU A 95 -12.50 -13.61 21.83
N HIS A 96 -12.16 -13.76 23.10
CA HIS A 96 -12.59 -14.86 23.96
C HIS A 96 -13.02 -14.26 25.31
N ILE A 97 -14.31 -13.92 25.39
CA ILE A 97 -14.92 -13.31 26.58
C ILE A 97 -15.75 -14.38 27.29
N LYS A 98 -15.45 -14.67 28.56
CA LYS A 98 -16.10 -15.76 29.31
C LYS A 98 -16.52 -15.32 30.70
N ASN A 99 -17.83 -15.37 30.97
CA ASN A 99 -18.38 -15.05 32.27
C ASN A 99 -17.82 -15.97 33.38
N GLN A 100 -17.46 -15.37 34.52
CA GLN A 100 -17.07 -16.08 35.74
C GLN A 100 -18.18 -16.02 36.80
N THR A 101 -19.10 -15.05 36.69
CA THR A 101 -20.34 -14.97 37.47
C THR A 101 -21.57 -15.38 36.66
N ALA A 102 -22.70 -15.67 37.34
CA ALA A 102 -23.96 -16.06 36.72
C ALA A 102 -24.52 -14.99 35.75
N THR A 103 -24.21 -13.72 35.99
CA THR A 103 -24.40 -12.62 35.03
C THR A 103 -23.04 -12.19 34.49
N ALA A 104 -22.96 -11.90 33.20
CA ALA A 104 -21.77 -11.35 32.57
C ALA A 104 -21.60 -9.85 32.89
N GLY A 105 -20.41 -9.33 32.57
CA GLY A 105 -20.07 -7.93 32.70
C GLY A 105 -18.55 -7.70 32.71
N GLU A 106 -18.05 -6.60 32.14
CA GLU A 106 -18.80 -5.51 31.50
C GLU A 106 -18.62 -5.56 29.99
N GLY A 107 -17.38 -5.67 29.52
CA GLY A 107 -17.08 -5.82 28.09
C GLY A 107 -15.60 -5.56 27.79
N LEU A 108 -15.33 -5.46 26.50
CA LEU A 108 -14.04 -5.09 25.92
C LEU A 108 -14.30 -4.15 24.75
N ALA A 109 -13.39 -3.22 24.46
CA ALA A 109 -13.50 -2.33 23.31
C ALA A 109 -12.18 -2.23 22.54
N PHE A 110 -12.24 -2.16 21.21
CA PHE A 110 -11.14 -1.78 20.33
C PHE A 110 -11.09 -0.25 20.19
N VAL A 111 -9.93 0.38 20.38
CA VAL A 111 -9.87 1.85 20.56
C VAL A 111 -8.74 2.55 19.84
N LEU A 112 -9.01 3.83 19.56
CA LEU A 112 -8.07 4.84 19.10
C LEU A 112 -8.04 5.99 20.11
N THR A 113 -6.87 6.31 20.67
CA THR A 113 -6.70 7.39 21.68
C THR A 113 -5.26 7.91 21.70
N ASP A 114 -5.00 9.07 22.29
CA ASP A 114 -3.64 9.61 22.47
C ASP A 114 -2.95 9.18 23.77
N SER A 115 -3.70 8.58 24.70
CA SER A 115 -3.25 8.22 26.04
C SER A 115 -3.38 6.72 26.32
N THR A 116 -2.28 6.09 26.72
CA THR A 116 -2.28 4.67 27.13
C THR A 116 -2.77 4.46 28.57
N GLY A 117 -2.81 5.52 29.38
CA GLY A 117 -3.20 5.45 30.78
C GLY A 117 -4.67 5.06 30.97
N VAL A 118 -4.95 4.31 32.04
CA VAL A 118 -6.31 3.96 32.47
C VAL A 118 -6.90 5.14 33.26
N PRO A 119 -8.11 5.65 32.93
CA PRO A 119 -8.75 6.71 33.72
C PRO A 119 -9.07 6.23 35.14
N GLU A 120 -9.00 7.12 36.13
CA GLU A 120 -9.32 6.75 37.52
C GLU A 120 -10.79 6.35 37.66
N ASN A 121 -11.07 5.28 38.41
CA ASN A 121 -12.42 4.76 38.67
C ASN A 121 -13.22 4.48 37.38
N SER A 122 -12.54 3.92 36.37
CA SER A 122 -13.11 3.53 35.07
C SER A 122 -13.49 2.04 34.97
N ASP A 123 -13.59 1.36 36.10
CA ASP A 123 -14.09 -0.01 36.19
C ASP A 123 -15.62 -0.04 36.08
N GLY A 124 -16.21 -1.24 36.08
CA GLY A 124 -17.64 -1.36 35.87
C GLY A 124 -18.08 -0.85 34.50
N GLN A 125 -19.24 -0.18 34.43
CA GLN A 125 -19.85 0.18 33.15
C GLN A 125 -18.98 1.04 32.22
N TRP A 126 -17.90 1.66 32.70
CA TRP A 126 -17.11 2.62 31.95
C TRP A 126 -16.13 2.01 30.93
N LEU A 127 -16.01 0.67 30.90
CA LEU A 127 -15.13 -0.09 29.99
C LEU A 127 -13.66 0.34 29.96
N SER A 128 -13.19 1.11 30.94
CA SER A 128 -11.91 1.81 30.85
C SER A 128 -11.77 2.71 29.61
N ILE A 129 -12.88 3.18 29.03
CA ILE A 129 -12.94 4.15 27.92
C ILE A 129 -12.93 5.57 28.51
N VAL A 130 -13.86 5.84 29.43
CA VAL A 130 -14.04 7.12 30.15
C VAL A 130 -14.11 6.88 31.66
N ASN A 131 -14.47 7.89 32.44
CA ASN A 131 -14.98 7.75 33.81
C ASN A 131 -16.08 8.80 34.06
N ALA A 132 -16.59 8.86 35.29
CA ALA A 132 -17.65 9.79 35.68
C ALA A 132 -17.35 11.30 35.44
N THR A 133 -16.07 11.71 35.30
CA THR A 133 -15.69 13.11 35.05
C THR A 133 -15.37 13.40 33.58
N THR A 134 -14.89 12.42 32.82
CA THR A 134 -14.52 12.60 31.39
C THR A 134 -15.63 12.21 30.42
N ASN A 135 -16.64 11.45 30.84
CA ASN A 135 -17.76 11.01 30.01
C ASN A 135 -18.50 12.17 29.32
N GLY A 136 -18.57 12.14 27.99
CA GLY A 136 -19.18 13.19 27.16
C GLY A 136 -18.29 14.42 26.93
N THR A 137 -17.00 14.36 27.28
CA THR A 137 -16.07 15.51 27.18
C THR A 137 -14.87 15.20 26.30
N SER A 138 -14.35 16.21 25.59
CA SER A 138 -13.13 16.07 24.77
C SER A 138 -11.85 15.78 25.57
N GLN A 139 -11.91 15.71 26.91
CA GLN A 139 -10.80 15.27 27.75
C GLN A 139 -10.56 13.76 27.67
N ALA A 140 -11.56 12.97 27.29
CA ALA A 140 -11.42 11.52 27.12
C ALA A 140 -10.53 11.15 25.92
N ASN A 141 -10.56 11.98 24.87
CA ASN A 141 -9.80 11.86 23.62
C ASN A 141 -9.70 10.42 23.07
N ILE A 142 -10.87 9.79 22.89
CA ILE A 142 -11.00 8.37 22.55
C ILE A 142 -12.19 8.13 21.62
N VAL A 143 -11.98 7.25 20.64
CA VAL A 143 -13.04 6.61 19.86
C VAL A 143 -12.92 5.11 20.07
N ALA A 144 -14.03 4.44 20.34
CA ALA A 144 -14.06 3.01 20.63
C ALA A 144 -15.11 2.28 19.80
N ILE A 145 -14.81 1.02 19.47
CA ILE A 145 -15.80 0.01 19.11
C ILE A 145 -15.93 -0.93 20.30
N GLU A 146 -17.01 -0.79 21.07
CA GLU A 146 -17.29 -1.61 22.24
C GLU A 146 -17.98 -2.92 21.88
N PHE A 147 -17.70 -3.96 22.68
CA PHE A 147 -18.32 -5.28 22.67
C PHE A 147 -18.93 -5.49 24.05
N ASP A 148 -20.10 -4.90 24.26
CA ASP A 148 -20.78 -4.85 25.55
C ASP A 148 -21.50 -6.19 25.83
N THR A 149 -21.23 -6.72 27.02
CA THR A 149 -21.79 -7.97 27.54
C THR A 149 -22.85 -7.76 28.61
N ARG A 150 -23.20 -6.51 28.90
CA ARG A 150 -24.07 -6.12 29.99
C ARG A 150 -24.68 -4.72 29.81
N LYS A 151 -25.99 -4.70 29.55
CA LYS A 151 -26.86 -3.53 29.72
C LYS A 151 -26.73 -2.95 31.14
N SER A 152 -25.92 -1.91 31.29
CA SER A 152 -25.55 -1.32 32.59
C SER A 152 -26.31 -0.02 32.88
N TYR A 153 -26.91 0.61 31.87
CA TYR A 153 -27.87 1.70 32.03
C TYR A 153 -29.06 1.60 31.05
N SER A 154 -29.99 2.56 31.06
CA SER A 154 -31.23 2.48 30.28
C SER A 154 -31.04 2.71 28.79
N GLN A 155 -30.00 3.45 28.40
CA GLN A 155 -29.62 3.79 27.03
C GLN A 155 -28.93 2.65 26.27
N ASP A 156 -28.24 1.73 26.95
CA ASP A 156 -27.70 0.52 26.31
C ASP A 156 -28.82 -0.25 25.63
N LEU A 157 -28.57 -0.83 24.47
CA LEU A 157 -29.57 -1.59 23.73
C LEU A 157 -29.95 -2.86 24.50
N ASP A 158 -28.98 -3.74 24.70
CA ASP A 158 -29.06 -4.97 25.48
C ASP A 158 -27.66 -5.39 25.99
N GLY A 159 -27.53 -6.56 26.63
CA GLY A 159 -26.24 -7.06 27.14
C GLY A 159 -25.47 -7.97 26.19
N ASN A 160 -25.60 -7.78 24.88
CA ASN A 160 -24.88 -8.51 23.84
C ASN A 160 -24.85 -7.68 22.54
N HIS A 161 -24.18 -6.52 22.57
CA HIS A 161 -24.24 -5.55 21.48
C HIS A 161 -22.86 -5.00 21.09
N VAL A 162 -22.78 -4.39 19.90
CA VAL A 162 -21.62 -3.61 19.44
C VAL A 162 -21.99 -2.14 19.38
N GLY A 163 -21.17 -1.29 20.00
CA GLY A 163 -21.33 0.16 20.02
C GLY A 163 -20.18 0.88 19.32
N LEU A 164 -20.46 2.08 18.81
CA LEU A 164 -19.46 3.08 18.40
C LEU A 164 -19.50 4.26 19.36
N ASP A 165 -18.41 4.46 20.10
CA ASP A 165 -18.25 5.48 21.13
C ASP A 165 -17.36 6.61 20.68
N ILE A 166 -17.68 7.83 21.13
CA ILE A 166 -16.84 9.00 20.95
C ILE A 166 -16.83 9.79 22.25
N ASN A 167 -15.70 9.77 22.97
CA ASN A 167 -15.47 10.52 24.20
C ASN A 167 -16.52 10.28 25.32
N SER A 168 -17.29 9.20 25.23
CA SER A 168 -18.50 8.92 26.00
C SER A 168 -18.71 7.42 26.02
N ILE A 169 -19.21 6.86 27.12
CA ILE A 169 -19.65 5.46 27.15
C ILE A 169 -21.00 5.26 26.43
N TYR A 170 -21.79 6.33 26.31
CA TYR A 170 -23.01 6.30 25.51
C TYR A 170 -22.65 6.30 24.03
N SER A 171 -22.68 5.13 23.40
CA SER A 171 -22.41 4.96 21.97
C SER A 171 -23.39 5.73 21.09
N ILE A 172 -22.85 6.38 20.06
CA ILE A 172 -23.64 7.14 19.07
C ILE A 172 -24.37 6.23 18.08
N LYS A 173 -23.95 4.96 18.01
CA LYS A 173 -24.57 3.90 17.21
C LYS A 173 -24.36 2.56 17.91
N GLN A 174 -25.44 1.84 18.19
CA GLN A 174 -25.42 0.48 18.75
C GLN A 174 -26.15 -0.50 17.83
N VAL A 175 -25.72 -1.75 17.82
CA VAL A 175 -26.38 -2.87 17.11
C VAL A 175 -26.31 -4.15 17.95
N SER A 176 -27.46 -4.78 18.16
CA SER A 176 -27.58 -6.04 18.90
C SER A 176 -26.99 -7.21 18.11
N LEU A 177 -26.19 -8.05 18.76
CA LEU A 177 -25.63 -9.26 18.15
C LEU A 177 -26.59 -10.45 18.17
N ASN A 178 -27.73 -10.34 18.85
CA ASN A 178 -28.70 -11.42 19.00
C ASN A 178 -29.25 -11.93 17.65
N SER A 179 -29.30 -11.09 16.61
CA SER A 179 -29.71 -11.48 15.25
C SER A 179 -28.60 -12.15 14.42
N SER A 180 -27.32 -11.96 14.77
CA SER A 180 -26.16 -12.59 14.09
C SER A 180 -25.80 -13.97 14.67
N GLY A 181 -26.49 -14.42 15.73
CA GLY A 181 -26.13 -15.66 16.44
C GLY A 181 -24.79 -15.60 17.19
N VAL A 182 -24.16 -14.43 17.28
CA VAL A 182 -22.96 -14.18 18.10
C VAL A 182 -23.38 -13.84 19.52
N LYS A 183 -22.78 -14.50 20.51
CA LYS A 183 -22.99 -14.22 21.94
C LYS A 183 -21.67 -14.09 22.66
N LEU A 184 -21.30 -12.84 22.97
CA LEU A 184 -19.96 -12.45 23.39
C LEU A 184 -19.46 -13.18 24.65
N SER A 185 -20.27 -13.25 25.70
CA SER A 185 -19.85 -13.66 27.05
C SER A 185 -19.80 -15.18 27.33
N THR A 186 -19.90 -16.02 26.29
CA THR A 186 -20.02 -17.48 26.42
C THR A 186 -18.68 -18.23 26.55
N GLY A 187 -17.56 -17.58 26.22
CA GLY A 187 -16.27 -18.24 26.02
C GLY A 187 -16.12 -18.94 24.66
N THR A 188 -17.00 -18.67 23.69
CA THR A 188 -16.71 -19.01 22.28
C THR A 188 -15.76 -17.99 21.67
N ILE A 189 -14.97 -18.40 20.67
CA ILE A 189 -14.13 -17.46 19.90
C ILE A 189 -15.05 -16.63 19.00
N VAL A 190 -14.92 -15.31 19.06
CA VAL A 190 -15.62 -14.37 18.17
C VAL A 190 -14.58 -13.64 17.34
N THR A 191 -14.61 -13.81 16.02
CA THR A 191 -13.80 -13.05 15.08
C THR A 191 -14.49 -11.71 14.79
N VAL A 192 -13.71 -10.63 14.83
CA VAL A 192 -14.14 -9.27 14.52
C VAL A 192 -13.23 -8.72 13.42
N HIS A 193 -13.81 -8.02 12.45
CA HIS A 193 -13.09 -7.18 11.51
C HIS A 193 -13.61 -5.74 11.59
N VAL A 194 -12.73 -4.80 11.91
CA VAL A 194 -13.01 -3.35 11.92
C VAL A 194 -12.28 -2.72 10.74
N GLN A 195 -13.00 -1.98 9.90
CA GLN A 195 -12.41 -1.27 8.77
C GLN A 195 -12.78 0.22 8.82
N TYR A 196 -11.84 1.07 8.39
CA TYR A 196 -12.04 2.49 8.22
C TYR A 196 -11.52 2.92 6.84
N ASP A 197 -12.42 3.36 5.95
CA ASP A 197 -12.09 3.79 4.58
C ASP A 197 -11.64 5.26 4.48
N GLY A 198 -11.44 5.92 5.63
CA GLY A 198 -11.16 7.36 5.73
C GLY A 198 -12.41 8.23 5.89
N LYS A 199 -13.62 7.67 5.76
CA LYS A 199 -14.93 8.36 5.87
C LYS A 199 -15.98 7.55 6.63
N ASN A 200 -15.94 6.23 6.58
CA ASN A 200 -16.88 5.30 7.20
C ASN A 200 -16.11 4.31 8.05
N ILE A 201 -16.60 4.04 9.26
CA ILE A 201 -16.16 2.90 10.06
C ILE A 201 -17.17 1.76 9.92
N THR A 202 -16.67 0.57 9.64
CA THR A 202 -17.45 -0.67 9.51
C THR A 202 -16.96 -1.71 10.51
N VAL A 203 -17.87 -2.50 11.04
CA VAL A 203 -17.58 -3.61 11.96
C VAL A 203 -18.36 -4.84 11.51
N SER A 204 -17.64 -5.91 11.24
CA SER A 204 -18.20 -7.23 10.93
C SER A 204 -17.79 -8.23 12.00
N VAL A 205 -18.69 -9.16 12.36
CA VAL A 205 -18.46 -10.16 13.42
C VAL A 205 -18.94 -11.55 13.00
N GLY A 206 -18.32 -12.59 13.57
CA GLY A 206 -18.73 -13.97 13.33
C GLY A 206 -17.91 -14.97 14.15
N HIS A 207 -18.14 -16.27 13.92
CA HIS A 207 -17.40 -17.34 14.61
C HIS A 207 -16.15 -17.82 13.84
N ASN A 208 -15.95 -17.34 12.61
CA ASN A 208 -14.76 -17.57 11.79
C ASN A 208 -14.58 -16.43 10.77
N ALA A 209 -13.39 -16.31 10.18
CA ALA A 209 -13.08 -15.24 9.21
C ALA A 209 -13.79 -15.38 7.85
N GLU A 210 -14.30 -16.57 7.51
CA GLU A 210 -14.97 -16.82 6.23
C GLU A 210 -16.44 -16.37 6.21
N ASN A 211 -17.06 -16.24 7.40
CA ASN A 211 -18.48 -15.90 7.56
C ASN A 211 -18.62 -14.81 8.63
N LEU A 212 -18.40 -13.56 8.24
CA LEU A 212 -18.57 -12.38 9.08
C LEU A 212 -19.80 -11.57 8.63
N ASP A 213 -20.74 -11.34 9.55
CA ASP A 213 -21.88 -10.46 9.33
C ASP A 213 -21.46 -9.00 9.54
N LEU A 214 -21.71 -8.13 8.56
CA LEU A 214 -21.56 -6.68 8.72
C LEU A 214 -22.65 -6.16 9.67
N VAL A 215 -22.29 -5.90 10.93
CA VAL A 215 -23.23 -5.47 11.97
C VAL A 215 -23.30 -3.96 12.12
N LEU A 216 -22.19 -3.23 11.94
CA LEU A 216 -22.16 -1.77 12.06
C LEU A 216 -21.50 -1.14 10.83
N SER A 217 -22.10 -0.05 10.35
CA SER A 217 -21.51 0.86 9.37
C SER A 217 -21.95 2.28 9.72
N TYR A 218 -21.01 3.21 9.85
CA TYR A 218 -21.29 4.59 10.25
C TYR A 218 -20.33 5.60 9.62
N PRO A 219 -20.83 6.70 9.01
CA PRO A 219 -19.98 7.76 8.46
C PRO A 219 -19.40 8.64 9.58
N ILE A 220 -18.06 8.72 9.65
CA ILE A 220 -17.33 9.44 10.69
C ILE A 220 -15.99 9.99 10.16
N ASP A 221 -15.73 11.28 10.36
CA ASP A 221 -14.40 11.87 10.20
C ASP A 221 -13.65 11.81 11.54
N LEU A 222 -12.72 10.86 11.67
CA LEU A 222 -11.97 10.68 12.91
C LEU A 222 -11.03 11.86 13.23
N SER A 223 -10.73 12.74 12.27
CA SER A 223 -9.93 13.95 12.49
C SER A 223 -10.66 15.09 13.22
N GLU A 224 -11.97 14.95 13.43
CA GLU A 224 -12.74 15.86 14.28
C GLU A 224 -12.57 15.55 15.77
N PHE A 225 -12.33 14.28 16.12
CA PHE A 225 -12.38 13.76 17.49
C PHE A 225 -11.01 13.39 18.08
N LEU A 226 -10.04 13.02 17.24
CA LEU A 226 -8.74 12.49 17.66
C LEU A 226 -7.57 13.32 17.10
N PRO A 227 -6.39 13.33 17.75
CA PRO A 227 -5.19 13.99 17.23
C PRO A 227 -4.54 13.21 16.09
N GLN A 228 -3.57 13.82 15.40
CA GLN A 228 -2.92 13.22 14.23
C GLN A 228 -2.25 11.87 14.48
N LYS A 229 -1.78 11.61 15.71
CA LYS A 229 -1.11 10.37 16.09
C LYS A 229 -1.79 9.77 17.31
N VAL A 230 -2.26 8.55 17.18
CA VAL A 230 -3.00 7.79 18.20
C VAL A 230 -2.30 6.47 18.47
N PHE A 231 -2.50 5.91 19.65
CA PHE A 231 -2.32 4.49 19.90
C PHE A 231 -3.56 3.73 19.41
N VAL A 232 -3.33 2.49 18.97
CA VAL A 232 -4.38 1.52 18.64
C VAL A 232 -4.26 0.38 19.65
N GLY A 233 -5.38 -0.12 20.16
CA GLY A 233 -5.37 -1.13 21.21
C GLY A 233 -6.74 -1.54 21.70
N PHE A 234 -6.76 -2.11 22.90
CA PHE A 234 -7.98 -2.55 23.58
C PHE A 234 -8.07 -1.98 25.00
N THR A 235 -9.30 -1.70 25.41
CA THR A 235 -9.68 -1.47 26.82
C THR A 235 -10.65 -2.55 27.25
N ALA A 236 -10.70 -2.85 28.55
CA ALA A 236 -11.74 -3.67 29.12
C ALA A 236 -11.92 -3.38 30.60
N SER A 237 -13.05 -3.82 31.15
CA SER A 237 -13.32 -3.71 32.58
C SER A 237 -14.23 -4.84 33.09
N THR A 238 -14.33 -4.90 34.41
CA THR A 238 -15.20 -5.79 35.18
C THR A 238 -15.82 -5.02 36.34
N SER A 239 -16.96 -5.49 36.84
CA SER A 239 -17.61 -4.98 38.06
C SER A 239 -17.62 -6.07 39.15
N ILE A 240 -18.65 -6.07 40.01
CA ILE A 240 -19.02 -7.25 40.81
C ILE A 240 -19.49 -8.43 39.94
N TYR A 241 -19.85 -8.16 38.69
CA TYR A 241 -20.07 -9.14 37.64
C TYR A 241 -18.77 -9.23 36.83
N THR A 242 -18.20 -10.43 36.78
CA THR A 242 -16.84 -10.65 36.30
C THR A 242 -16.79 -11.60 35.12
N GLN A 243 -15.88 -11.32 34.21
CA GLN A 243 -15.57 -12.14 33.05
C GLN A 243 -14.09 -12.00 32.68
N THR A 244 -13.58 -12.96 31.93
CA THR A 244 -12.26 -12.85 31.28
C THR A 244 -12.44 -12.00 30.02
N ASN A 245 -11.59 -11.01 29.80
CA ASN A 245 -11.63 -10.15 28.60
C ASN A 245 -10.34 -10.37 27.79
N CYS A 246 -10.33 -11.38 26.93
CA CYS A 246 -9.10 -11.84 26.28
C CYS A 246 -9.15 -11.65 24.75
N VAL A 247 -8.08 -11.12 24.17
CA VAL A 247 -7.83 -11.08 22.72
C VAL A 247 -6.80 -12.16 22.38
N LYS A 248 -7.17 -13.10 21.52
CA LYS A 248 -6.39 -14.31 21.21
C LYS A 248 -5.47 -14.15 20.00
N SER A 249 -5.92 -13.38 19.01
CA SER A 249 -5.11 -12.91 17.89
C SER A 249 -5.49 -11.48 17.52
N TRP A 250 -4.56 -10.71 16.96
CA TRP A 250 -4.79 -9.32 16.55
C TRP A 250 -3.88 -8.87 15.41
N GLU A 251 -4.49 -8.48 14.30
CA GLU A 251 -3.89 -7.90 13.12
C GLU A 251 -4.33 -6.43 12.98
N PHE A 252 -3.42 -5.56 12.55
CA PHE A 252 -3.73 -4.19 12.13
C PHE A 252 -2.92 -3.82 10.89
N ASN A 253 -3.53 -3.10 9.96
CA ASN A 253 -2.89 -2.58 8.76
C ASN A 253 -3.51 -1.22 8.40
N GLY A 254 -2.69 -0.17 8.28
CA GLY A 254 -3.14 1.16 7.89
C GLY A 254 -2.11 2.00 7.13
N SER A 255 -2.61 2.96 6.36
CA SER A 255 -1.79 3.89 5.58
C SER A 255 -1.32 5.07 6.42
N ASP A 256 -0.03 5.07 6.77
CA ASP A 256 0.60 6.12 7.57
C ASP A 256 1.15 7.24 6.65
N PHE A 257 1.07 8.49 7.09
CA PHE A 257 1.60 9.64 6.33
C PHE A 257 2.94 10.07 6.91
N ASP A 258 4.06 9.65 6.31
CA ASP A 258 5.38 10.08 6.75
C ASP A 258 5.69 11.54 6.32
N GLU A 259 6.61 12.18 7.03
CA GLU A 259 7.08 13.54 6.78
C GLU A 259 8.57 13.65 6.42
N GLY A 260 9.22 12.54 6.09
CA GLY A 260 10.46 12.55 5.32
C GLY A 260 10.29 13.32 4.00
N LEU A 261 10.93 14.50 3.91
CA LEU A 261 11.44 15.23 2.71
C LEU A 261 11.26 16.76 2.75
N LYS A 262 10.35 17.32 3.56
CA LYS A 262 10.00 18.76 3.51
C LYS A 262 11.19 19.73 3.68
N PHE A 263 12.22 19.34 4.44
CA PHE A 263 13.40 20.18 4.70
C PHE A 263 14.27 20.39 3.45
N TRP A 264 14.50 19.33 2.67
CA TRP A 264 15.31 19.39 1.45
C TRP A 264 14.69 20.25 0.35
N VAL A 265 13.36 20.31 0.29
CA VAL A 265 12.63 21.15 -0.66
C VAL A 265 13.04 22.62 -0.52
N TRP A 266 13.10 23.15 0.71
CA TRP A 266 13.49 24.55 0.95
C TRP A 266 14.94 24.85 0.58
N ILE A 267 15.85 23.89 0.76
CA ILE A 267 17.26 24.01 0.35
C ILE A 267 17.36 24.10 -1.18
N VAL A 268 16.63 23.24 -1.91
CA VAL A 268 16.61 23.24 -3.38
C VAL A 268 15.94 24.51 -3.94
N VAL A 269 14.87 25.00 -3.32
CA VAL A 269 14.21 26.28 -3.67
C VAL A 269 15.20 27.43 -3.52
N ALA A 270 15.92 27.52 -2.39
CA ALA A 270 16.91 28.57 -2.16
C ALA A 270 18.06 28.52 -3.19
N ALA A 271 18.59 27.33 -3.48
CA ALA A 271 19.62 27.14 -4.51
C ALA A 271 19.14 27.58 -5.90
N ALA A 272 17.92 27.23 -6.30
CA ALA A 272 17.35 27.63 -7.58
C ALA A 272 17.20 29.15 -7.72
N VAL A 273 16.80 29.85 -6.66
CA VAL A 273 16.71 31.32 -6.65
C VAL A 273 18.09 31.96 -6.85
N VAL A 274 19.14 31.44 -6.20
CA VAL A 274 20.52 31.93 -6.37
C VAL A 274 21.02 31.73 -7.80
N VAL A 275 20.70 30.59 -8.44
CA VAL A 275 21.04 30.34 -9.85
C VAL A 275 20.29 31.27 -10.81
N LEU A 276 19.02 31.59 -10.54
CA LEU A 276 18.24 32.55 -11.34
C LEU A 276 18.77 33.99 -11.21
N LEU A 277 19.14 34.43 -10.01
CA LEU A 277 19.71 35.76 -9.79
C LEU A 277 21.09 35.89 -10.45
N SER A 278 21.97 34.91 -10.28
CA SER A 278 23.32 34.92 -10.89
C SER A 278 23.27 34.85 -12.42
N SER A 279 22.39 34.05 -13.01
CA SER A 279 22.20 34.01 -14.48
C SER A 279 21.59 35.31 -15.03
N GLY A 280 20.67 35.96 -14.30
CA GLY A 280 20.16 37.29 -14.65
C GLY A 280 21.25 38.37 -14.66
N VAL A 281 22.14 38.36 -13.65
CA VAL A 281 23.31 39.26 -13.57
C VAL A 281 24.29 38.99 -14.71
N ALA A 282 24.60 37.72 -15.01
CA ALA A 282 25.46 37.35 -16.13
C ALA A 282 24.89 37.81 -17.48
N PHE A 283 23.57 37.67 -17.68
CA PHE A 283 22.88 38.16 -18.89
C PHE A 283 22.93 39.69 -19.02
N TYR A 284 22.78 40.42 -17.92
CA TYR A 284 22.93 41.88 -17.90
C TYR A 284 24.35 42.31 -18.34
N PHE A 285 25.41 41.69 -17.80
CA PHE A 285 26.79 41.97 -18.19
C PHE A 285 27.08 41.57 -19.64
N TYR A 286 26.59 40.41 -20.11
CA TYR A 286 26.71 40.01 -21.51
C TYR A 286 26.07 41.03 -22.46
N ARG A 287 24.86 41.51 -22.13
CA ARG A 287 24.15 42.50 -22.95
C ARG A 287 24.85 43.86 -22.94
N LYS A 288 25.35 44.31 -21.78
CA LYS A 288 26.18 45.52 -21.68
C LYS A 288 27.46 45.42 -22.53
N LYS A 289 28.14 44.27 -22.51
CA LYS A 289 29.34 44.02 -23.33
C LYS A 289 29.03 44.08 -24.83
N ARG A 290 27.91 43.49 -25.27
CA ARG A 290 27.50 43.50 -26.68
C ARG A 290 27.21 44.91 -27.19
N ASN A 291 26.44 45.73 -26.44
CA ASN A 291 26.16 47.11 -26.83
C ASN A 291 27.45 47.95 -26.99
N ASN A 292 28.48 47.71 -26.16
CA ASN A 292 29.79 48.36 -26.29
C ASN A 292 30.64 47.85 -27.48
N THR A 293 30.21 46.82 -28.21
CA THR A 293 30.94 46.28 -29.38
C THR A 293 30.38 46.82 -30.69
N GLU A 294 29.10 47.17 -30.75
CA GLU A 294 28.47 47.77 -31.94
C GLU A 294 28.95 49.23 -32.18
N ASP A 295 29.44 49.95 -31.15
CA ASP A 295 30.00 51.32 -31.25
C ASP A 295 31.40 51.42 -31.89
N VAL A 296 32.05 50.29 -32.27
CA VAL A 296 33.47 50.27 -32.70
C VAL A 296 33.63 50.07 -34.22
N GLU A 297 32.57 49.67 -34.94
CA GLU A 297 32.66 49.30 -36.37
C GLU A 297 32.34 50.45 -37.35
N ASP A 298 31.87 51.61 -36.86
CA ASP A 298 31.48 52.79 -37.67
C ASP A 298 32.62 53.81 -37.93
N THR A 299 33.89 53.50 -37.60
CA THR A 299 35.00 54.48 -37.66
C THR A 299 35.82 54.47 -38.97
N TYR A 300 35.33 53.88 -40.06
CA TYR A 300 35.93 53.98 -41.39
C TYR A 300 34.88 54.22 -42.50
N PRO A 301 34.82 55.41 -43.12
CA PRO A 301 33.86 55.69 -44.19
C PRO A 301 34.20 54.93 -45.48
N SER A 302 33.15 54.51 -46.19
CA SER A 302 33.27 53.80 -47.47
C SER A 302 33.82 54.70 -48.59
N ILE A 303 34.60 54.09 -49.50
CA ILE A 303 35.27 54.78 -50.62
C ILE A 303 34.25 55.46 -51.56
N GLU A 304 33.04 54.90 -51.68
CA GLU A 304 31.91 55.48 -52.42
C GLU A 304 31.52 56.91 -52.03
N GLU A 305 31.74 57.37 -50.79
CA GLU A 305 31.38 58.74 -50.38
C GLU A 305 32.39 59.80 -50.84
N GLN A 306 33.66 59.46 -51.10
CA GLN A 306 34.64 60.44 -51.58
C GLN A 306 34.41 60.84 -53.05
N ILE A 307 33.81 59.96 -53.86
CA ILE A 307 33.65 60.15 -55.31
C ILE A 307 32.55 61.15 -55.66
N GLN A 308 31.60 61.44 -54.75
CA GLN A 308 30.51 62.40 -54.99
C GLN A 308 30.89 63.87 -54.71
N SER A 309 32.10 64.15 -54.24
CA SER A 309 32.53 65.49 -53.82
C SER A 309 33.11 66.38 -54.93
N THR A 310 33.31 65.86 -56.15
CA THR A 310 33.95 66.60 -57.26
C THR A 310 32.92 67.23 -58.22
N THR A 311 33.10 68.52 -58.49
CA THR A 311 32.13 69.41 -59.15
C THR A 311 32.03 69.30 -60.69
N GLN A 312 32.34 68.14 -61.28
CA GLN A 312 32.26 67.92 -62.74
C GLN A 312 31.74 66.52 -63.12
N ALA A 313 30.42 66.30 -63.01
CA ALA A 313 29.73 65.19 -63.68
C ALA A 313 28.33 65.60 -64.17
N PRO A 314 27.83 65.12 -65.33
CA PRO A 314 26.63 65.69 -65.98
C PRO A 314 25.32 65.08 -65.49
N ARG A 315 24.31 65.91 -65.23
CA ARG A 315 22.91 65.46 -65.00
C ARG A 315 22.26 65.01 -66.31
N LYS A 316 21.56 63.86 -66.33
CA LYS A 316 20.50 63.57 -67.33
C LYS A 316 19.33 62.71 -66.82
N PHE A 317 18.13 63.30 -66.92
CA PHE A 317 16.81 62.74 -67.28
C PHE A 317 16.20 61.52 -66.55
N PHE A 318 15.05 61.77 -65.92
CA PHE A 318 13.86 60.89 -66.00
C PHE A 318 13.12 61.17 -67.33
N PRO A 319 12.35 60.20 -67.89
CA PRO A 319 10.92 60.17 -67.56
C PRO A 319 10.20 58.79 -67.64
N GLY A 320 9.05 58.70 -66.96
CA GLY A 320 7.85 58.09 -67.55
C GLY A 320 7.28 56.81 -66.92
N LYS A 321 6.09 56.92 -66.31
CA LYS A 321 4.94 56.03 -66.59
C LYS A 321 3.60 56.55 -66.02
N HIS A 322 2.64 56.65 -66.91
CA HIS A 322 1.17 56.72 -66.75
C HIS A 322 0.57 55.96 -67.96
N PRO A 323 -0.72 55.56 -68.00
CA PRO A 323 -1.76 55.55 -66.98
C PRO A 323 -2.47 54.17 -66.83
N HIS A 324 -3.65 54.15 -66.20
CA HIS A 324 -4.52 52.99 -65.90
C HIS A 324 -5.14 52.27 -67.10
N HIS A 325 -5.51 50.99 -66.91
CA HIS A 325 -6.77 50.40 -67.42
C HIS A 325 -7.32 49.33 -66.45
N ARG A 326 -8.64 49.05 -66.51
CA ARG A 326 -9.42 48.14 -65.63
C ARG A 326 -10.31 47.22 -66.48
N CYS A 327 -10.32 45.91 -66.18
CA CYS A 327 -11.46 44.93 -66.26
C CYS A 327 -10.92 43.54 -65.82
N GLN A 328 -11.50 42.85 -64.82
CA GLN A 328 -12.63 41.90 -64.90
C GLN A 328 -12.48 40.80 -65.98
N SER A 329 -12.67 39.50 -65.75
CA SER A 329 -13.12 38.67 -64.59
C SER A 329 -12.54 37.22 -64.79
N LYS A 330 -12.66 36.18 -63.95
CA LYS A 330 -13.58 35.69 -62.89
C LYS A 330 -12.76 34.85 -61.86
N GLY A 331 -13.24 34.35 -60.72
CA GLY A 331 -14.52 34.48 -60.01
C GLY A 331 -14.62 33.56 -58.77
N LEU A 332 -15.80 33.57 -58.13
CA LEU A 332 -16.33 32.71 -57.05
C LEU A 332 -15.93 32.95 -55.56
N LEU A 333 -16.94 33.42 -54.84
CA LEU A 333 -17.37 33.12 -53.45
C LEU A 333 -16.49 33.52 -52.25
N SER A 334 -16.73 34.76 -51.80
CA SER A 334 -17.47 35.04 -50.55
C SER A 334 -17.58 33.93 -49.49
N CYS A 335 -17.11 34.24 -48.27
CA CYS A 335 -17.96 34.24 -47.09
C CYS A 335 -17.50 35.34 -46.11
N GLY A 336 -18.45 36.10 -45.57
CA GLY A 336 -18.18 37.22 -44.65
C GLY A 336 -18.14 36.78 -43.19
N LEU A 337 -17.33 37.47 -42.38
CA LEU A 337 -17.49 37.51 -40.93
C LEU A 337 -18.80 38.23 -40.57
N PRO A 338 -19.42 37.83 -39.46
CA PRO A 338 -19.70 38.83 -38.42
C PRO A 338 -19.13 38.43 -37.04
N CYS A 339 -18.90 39.43 -36.21
CA CYS A 339 -18.21 39.33 -34.92
C CYS A 339 -18.91 38.38 -33.93
N LEU A 340 -18.14 37.54 -33.23
CA LEU A 340 -18.61 36.89 -32.00
C LEU A 340 -18.38 37.82 -30.80
N HIS A 341 -19.47 38.15 -30.10
CA HIS A 341 -19.43 38.92 -28.87
C HIS A 341 -18.97 38.01 -27.71
N LEU A 342 -17.79 38.27 -27.15
CA LEU A 342 -17.32 37.59 -25.94
C LEU A 342 -18.11 38.08 -24.72
N SER A 343 -19.16 37.35 -24.37
CA SER A 343 -19.84 37.51 -23.08
C SER A 343 -18.96 36.94 -21.96
N MET A 344 -18.56 37.78 -21.00
CA MET A 344 -17.85 37.31 -19.81
C MET A 344 -18.80 36.49 -18.92
N GLY A 345 -18.56 35.19 -18.82
CA GLY A 345 -19.23 34.32 -17.86
C GLY A 345 -19.00 34.79 -16.43
N ARG A 346 -20.08 34.97 -15.67
CA ARG A 346 -20.06 35.51 -14.31
C ARG A 346 -19.90 34.36 -13.30
N ILE A 347 -18.79 34.30 -12.59
CA ILE A 347 -18.61 33.37 -11.47
C ILE A 347 -19.46 33.87 -10.29
N ILE A 348 -20.38 33.05 -9.79
CA ILE A 348 -21.15 33.31 -8.57
C ILE A 348 -20.72 32.28 -7.53
N LEU A 349 -20.09 32.75 -6.45
CA LEU A 349 -19.82 31.96 -5.27
C LEU A 349 -21.00 32.15 -4.29
N LEU A 350 -21.72 31.07 -3.99
CA LEU A 350 -22.70 31.05 -2.91
C LEU A 350 -22.03 30.46 -1.65
N PRO A 351 -21.99 31.19 -0.52
CA PRO A 351 -21.46 30.68 0.72
C PRO A 351 -22.55 29.90 1.46
N GLU A 352 -22.55 28.57 1.35
CA GLU A 352 -23.07 27.58 2.35
C GLU A 352 -23.17 26.15 1.75
N ALA A 353 -22.04 25.60 1.30
CA ALA A 353 -21.78 24.15 1.19
C ALA A 353 -20.31 23.94 0.80
N ASN A 354 -19.56 23.07 1.50
CA ASN A 354 -18.19 22.72 1.13
C ASN A 354 -18.14 21.68 0.01
N LEU A 355 -18.75 22.01 -1.14
CA LEU A 355 -18.76 21.23 -2.38
C LEU A 355 -18.42 22.17 -3.54
N LEU A 356 -17.24 21.99 -4.15
CA LEU A 356 -16.82 22.77 -5.32
C LEU A 356 -17.53 22.25 -6.59
N HIS A 357 -18.80 22.61 -6.72
CA HIS A 357 -19.59 22.41 -7.93
C HIS A 357 -19.08 23.33 -9.05
N PHE A 358 -18.50 22.74 -10.10
CA PHE A 358 -18.21 23.44 -11.35
C PHE A 358 -19.25 23.08 -12.41
N GLN A 359 -20.10 24.04 -12.77
CA GLN A 359 -20.98 23.94 -13.94
C GLN A 359 -20.36 24.72 -15.10
N ILE A 360 -19.95 24.02 -16.15
CA ILE A 360 -19.54 24.62 -17.42
C ILE A 360 -20.72 24.52 -18.38
N PHE A 361 -21.38 25.65 -18.65
CA PHE A 361 -22.40 25.74 -19.69
C PHE A 361 -21.72 25.93 -21.05
N LEU A 362 -21.71 24.89 -21.87
CA LEU A 362 -21.53 25.01 -23.31
C LEU A 362 -22.91 25.23 -23.97
N PRO A 363 -22.99 25.96 -25.10
CA PRO A 363 -24.17 25.91 -25.94
C PRO A 363 -24.35 24.48 -26.48
N ASP A 364 -25.57 23.99 -26.35
CA ASP A 364 -26.02 22.61 -26.58
C ASP A 364 -25.63 21.54 -25.54
N LYS A 365 -26.66 20.74 -25.19
CA LYS A 365 -26.78 19.94 -23.96
C LYS A 365 -25.70 18.86 -23.77
N ILE A 366 -24.62 19.20 -23.09
CA ILE A 366 -23.75 18.22 -22.40
C ILE A 366 -23.61 18.64 -20.94
N ILE A 367 -24.15 17.82 -20.03
CA ILE A 367 -23.92 17.93 -18.59
C ILE A 367 -23.05 16.73 -18.19
N LEU A 368 -21.80 17.00 -17.82
CA LEU A 368 -20.90 15.99 -17.26
C LEU A 368 -21.00 16.05 -15.73
N TYR A 369 -21.35 14.92 -15.11
CA TYR A 369 -21.18 14.69 -13.69
C TYR A 369 -19.90 13.88 -13.47
N GLY A 370 -19.14 14.21 -12.44
CA GLY A 370 -17.91 13.47 -12.09
C GLY A 370 -17.58 13.61 -10.61
N GLU A 371 -17.39 12.47 -9.95
CA GLU A 371 -16.92 12.39 -8.56
C GLU A 371 -15.41 12.09 -8.52
N GLU A 372 -14.73 12.67 -7.53
CA GLU A 372 -13.27 12.55 -7.38
C GLU A 372 -12.89 11.27 -6.61
N LEU A 373 -12.71 10.15 -7.32
CA LEU A 373 -12.06 8.97 -6.76
C LEU A 373 -10.53 9.14 -6.80
N LYS A 374 -9.92 9.43 -5.66
CA LYS A 374 -8.46 9.56 -5.50
C LYS A 374 -7.81 8.18 -5.50
N GLY A 375 -7.05 7.88 -6.55
CA GLY A 375 -6.15 6.73 -6.57
C GLY A 375 -5.06 6.88 -5.52
N GLY A 376 -5.15 6.10 -4.44
CA GLY A 376 -4.14 6.00 -3.39
C GLY A 376 -3.04 5.01 -3.76
N GLN A 377 -1.85 5.22 -3.21
CA GLN A 377 -0.76 4.26 -3.24
C GLN A 377 -1.08 3.13 -2.26
N GLN A 378 -1.22 1.88 -2.73
CA GLN A 378 -1.64 0.76 -1.88
C GLN A 378 -0.42 0.05 -1.27
N CYS A 379 -0.33 0.08 0.06
CA CYS A 379 0.56 -0.83 0.80
C CYS A 379 0.02 -2.25 0.68
N LEU A 380 0.86 -3.19 0.25
CA LEU A 380 0.62 -4.62 0.37
C LEU A 380 1.58 -5.18 1.43
N PRO A 381 1.24 -5.13 2.73
CA PRO A 381 1.92 -5.97 3.71
C PRO A 381 1.53 -7.42 3.42
N ILE A 382 2.54 -8.24 3.13
CA ILE A 382 2.40 -9.67 2.94
C ILE A 382 2.85 -10.30 4.25
N ASP A 383 1.91 -10.74 5.09
CA ASP A 383 2.22 -11.67 6.17
C ASP A 383 1.93 -13.10 5.70
N TYR A 384 3.00 -13.86 5.55
CA TYR A 384 3.00 -15.23 5.08
C TYR A 384 2.38 -16.23 6.08
N ALA A 385 2.34 -15.90 7.39
CA ALA A 385 2.09 -16.88 8.43
C ALA A 385 0.66 -17.46 8.46
N SER A 386 -0.34 -16.76 7.91
CA SER A 386 -1.77 -17.08 8.12
C SER A 386 -2.61 -17.41 6.88
N ASP A 387 -2.21 -17.08 5.65
CA ASP A 387 -3.04 -17.32 4.46
C ASP A 387 -2.30 -17.98 3.29
N LYS A 388 -2.49 -19.30 3.19
CA LYS A 388 -1.90 -20.17 2.16
C LYS A 388 -2.42 -19.90 0.74
N SER A 389 -3.54 -19.18 0.60
CA SER A 389 -4.13 -18.87 -0.72
C SER A 389 -3.36 -17.78 -1.48
N ASN A 390 -2.53 -17.01 -0.78
CA ASN A 390 -1.81 -15.87 -1.34
C ASN A 390 -0.48 -16.22 -2.04
N LEU A 391 -0.24 -17.49 -2.36
CA LEU A 391 1.02 -17.95 -2.95
C LEU A 391 0.82 -18.73 -4.27
N ILE A 392 1.74 -18.48 -5.20
CA ILE A 392 1.99 -19.34 -6.35
C ILE A 392 3.06 -20.36 -5.94
N LEU A 393 2.65 -21.61 -5.77
CA LEU A 393 3.53 -22.76 -5.53
C LEU A 393 3.67 -23.56 -6.84
N SER A 394 4.87 -23.59 -7.40
CA SER A 394 5.13 -24.28 -8.67
C SER A 394 5.21 -25.81 -8.51
N ASN A 395 4.64 -26.58 -9.45
CA ASN A 395 4.93 -28.00 -9.73
C ASN A 395 5.28 -28.89 -8.52
N ASN A 396 4.36 -29.08 -7.57
CA ASN A 396 4.50 -29.97 -6.40
C ASN A 396 5.76 -29.75 -5.53
N SER A 397 6.43 -28.60 -5.66
CA SER A 397 7.77 -28.40 -5.09
C SER A 397 7.80 -27.43 -3.92
N GLY A 398 6.71 -26.68 -3.68
CA GLY A 398 6.45 -26.01 -2.40
C GLY A 398 5.34 -26.74 -1.63
N VAL A 399 5.56 -27.10 -0.36
CA VAL A 399 4.52 -27.69 0.50
C VAL A 399 4.53 -27.06 1.89
N PHE A 400 3.34 -26.87 2.47
CA PHE A 400 3.17 -26.50 3.86
C PHE A 400 3.22 -27.74 4.75
N LEU A 401 4.28 -27.87 5.55
CA LEU A 401 4.40 -28.85 6.62
C LEU A 401 4.63 -28.12 7.94
N GLU A 402 3.89 -28.52 8.99
CA GLU A 402 4.09 -28.10 10.39
C GLU A 402 4.47 -26.60 10.52
N ASP A 403 3.54 -25.77 10.07
CA ASP A 403 3.60 -24.30 10.10
C ASP A 403 4.88 -23.69 9.48
N SER A 404 5.29 -24.23 8.33
CA SER A 404 6.35 -23.64 7.49
C SER A 404 6.16 -23.83 6.00
N LEU A 405 6.71 -22.89 5.23
CA LEU A 405 7.03 -23.08 3.83
C LEU A 405 8.15 -24.10 3.77
N GLN A 406 7.96 -25.18 3.03
CA GLN A 406 9.09 -25.96 2.54
C GLN A 406 9.23 -25.65 1.05
N VAL A 407 10.32 -24.97 0.68
CA VAL A 407 10.55 -24.48 -0.69
C VAL A 407 11.01 -25.60 -1.64
N THR A 408 11.43 -26.74 -1.07
CA THR A 408 11.66 -28.01 -1.78
C THR A 408 10.91 -29.14 -1.06
N ALA A 409 9.76 -29.54 -1.58
CA ALA A 409 8.82 -30.47 -0.95
C ALA A 409 9.44 -31.83 -0.58
N ASP A 410 9.32 -32.21 0.69
CA ASP A 410 9.83 -33.44 1.33
C ASP A 410 8.68 -34.28 1.90
N VAL A 411 7.65 -34.50 1.08
CA VAL A 411 6.42 -35.18 1.53
C VAL A 411 6.59 -36.70 1.45
N GLY A 412 6.94 -37.30 2.59
CA GLY A 412 6.92 -38.75 2.80
C GLY A 412 8.21 -39.46 2.37
N SER A 413 8.08 -40.65 1.77
CA SER A 413 9.21 -41.52 1.42
C SER A 413 9.79 -41.27 0.01
N LEU A 414 9.51 -40.12 -0.59
CA LEU A 414 9.98 -39.79 -1.93
C LEU A 414 11.38 -39.15 -1.88
N PRO A 415 12.32 -39.55 -2.76
CA PRO A 415 13.66 -38.97 -2.76
C PRO A 415 13.63 -37.51 -3.22
N ILE A 416 13.96 -36.59 -2.29
CA ILE A 416 14.19 -35.16 -2.56
C ILE A 416 15.51 -34.89 -3.29
N THR A 417 15.96 -35.80 -4.15
CA THR A 417 17.16 -35.64 -4.97
C THR A 417 16.83 -34.90 -6.25
N ASN A 418 17.71 -33.96 -6.65
CA ASN A 418 17.59 -33.18 -7.90
C ASN A 418 16.21 -32.49 -8.03
N LYS A 419 15.80 -31.79 -6.97
CA LYS A 419 14.57 -30.98 -6.96
C LYS A 419 14.93 -29.50 -6.96
N SER A 420 14.02 -28.72 -7.53
CA SER A 420 13.95 -27.27 -7.37
C SER A 420 12.51 -26.94 -7.01
N GLY A 421 12.32 -25.90 -6.22
CA GLY A 421 11.01 -25.32 -6.02
C GLY A 421 11.06 -23.80 -5.90
N ARG A 422 9.89 -23.21 -6.14
CA ARG A 422 9.63 -21.78 -6.10
C ARG A 422 8.30 -21.54 -5.40
N ALA A 423 8.27 -20.49 -4.60
CA ALA A 423 7.11 -20.05 -3.86
C ALA A 423 7.07 -18.53 -3.85
N PHE A 424 6.12 -17.95 -4.58
CA PHE A 424 5.98 -16.51 -4.77
C PHE A 424 4.67 -15.99 -4.21
N TYR A 425 4.65 -14.74 -3.77
CA TYR A 425 3.38 -14.03 -3.54
C TYR A 425 2.57 -13.94 -4.84
N ASN A 426 1.26 -14.16 -4.76
CA ASN A 426 0.41 -14.31 -5.95
C ASN A 426 0.08 -13.00 -6.69
N ARG A 427 0.50 -11.84 -6.17
CA ARG A 427 0.37 -10.54 -6.84
C ARG A 427 1.74 -10.00 -7.24
N PRO A 428 1.93 -9.51 -8.48
CA PRO A 428 3.19 -8.90 -8.89
C PRO A 428 3.35 -7.51 -8.27
N PHE A 429 4.49 -7.28 -7.62
CA PHE A 429 4.94 -6.01 -7.07
C PHE A 429 5.50 -5.10 -8.16
N ARG A 430 5.10 -3.82 -8.20
CA ARG A 430 5.64 -2.84 -9.16
C ARG A 430 6.94 -2.20 -8.67
N LEU A 431 8.04 -2.90 -8.91
CA LEU A 431 9.40 -2.53 -8.53
C LEU A 431 9.86 -1.15 -9.00
N TRP A 432 9.40 -0.64 -10.15
CA TRP A 432 9.78 0.70 -10.62
C TRP A 432 8.77 1.33 -11.57
N LYS A 433 8.71 2.67 -11.55
CA LYS A 433 7.81 3.49 -12.38
C LYS A 433 8.47 4.00 -13.66
N LYS A 434 9.73 4.40 -13.54
CA LYS A 434 10.66 4.80 -14.61
C LYS A 434 12.08 4.42 -14.16
N ARG A 435 13.04 4.23 -15.08
CA ARG A 435 14.43 3.92 -14.70
C ARG A 435 14.98 4.97 -13.71
N GLY A 436 15.63 4.53 -12.64
CA GLY A 436 16.07 5.37 -11.52
C GLY A 436 14.96 5.90 -10.60
N VAL A 437 13.71 5.47 -10.78
CA VAL A 437 12.56 5.76 -9.91
C VAL A 437 11.96 4.44 -9.45
N ASN A 438 12.66 3.84 -8.50
CA ASN A 438 12.36 2.54 -7.91
C ASN A 438 11.41 2.66 -6.72
N ALA A 439 10.69 1.58 -6.46
CA ALA A 439 9.97 1.37 -5.21
C ALA A 439 10.99 1.01 -4.11
N VAL A 440 10.64 1.30 -2.86
CA VAL A 440 11.37 0.80 -1.69
C VAL A 440 10.65 -0.41 -1.14
N PHE A 441 11.39 -1.36 -0.56
CA PHE A 441 10.79 -2.48 0.15
C PHE A 441 11.64 -2.93 1.33
N ASN A 442 11.00 -3.63 2.27
CA ASN A 442 11.67 -4.51 3.22
C ASN A 442 11.07 -5.93 3.10
N SER A 443 11.85 -6.91 3.53
CA SER A 443 11.47 -8.31 3.58
C SER A 443 12.13 -8.91 4.82
N SER A 444 11.34 -9.37 5.77
CA SER A 444 11.79 -9.95 7.04
C SER A 444 11.37 -11.41 7.05
N PHE A 445 12.29 -12.37 7.20
CA PHE A 445 11.92 -13.78 7.20
C PHE A 445 12.81 -14.62 8.11
N THR A 446 12.27 -15.74 8.59
CA THR A 446 13.02 -16.70 9.39
C THR A 446 13.26 -17.98 8.59
N LEU A 447 14.53 -18.32 8.39
CA LEU A 447 14.96 -19.53 7.73
C LEU A 447 15.15 -20.67 8.73
N ASN A 448 14.90 -21.89 8.27
CA ASN A 448 15.30 -23.11 8.93
C ASN A 448 15.84 -24.09 7.87
N ILE A 449 17.17 -24.18 7.77
CA ILE A 449 17.83 -25.04 6.78
C ILE A 449 18.56 -26.16 7.51
N LYS A 450 18.16 -27.42 7.28
CA LYS A 450 18.66 -28.58 8.01
C LYS A 450 19.12 -29.67 7.05
N ASN A 451 20.38 -30.06 7.17
CA ASN A 451 20.98 -31.13 6.39
C ASN A 451 20.28 -32.48 6.65
N GLN A 452 19.99 -33.22 5.57
CA GLN A 452 19.49 -34.59 5.62
C GLN A 452 20.59 -35.62 5.27
N THR A 453 21.73 -35.16 4.73
CA THR A 453 22.95 -35.97 4.55
C THR A 453 24.11 -35.44 5.38
N ALA A 454 25.22 -36.17 5.46
CA ALA A 454 26.44 -35.72 6.15
C ALA A 454 27.06 -34.45 5.53
N THR A 455 26.80 -34.21 4.25
CA THR A 455 27.15 -32.96 3.54
C THR A 455 25.92 -32.05 3.49
N ALA A 456 26.13 -30.74 3.54
CA ALA A 456 25.06 -29.79 3.28
C ALA A 456 24.54 -29.86 1.84
N GLY A 457 23.27 -29.47 1.66
CA GLY A 457 22.70 -29.18 0.35
C GLY A 457 23.18 -27.82 -0.15
N GLU A 458 22.45 -27.24 -1.09
CA GLU A 458 22.93 -26.09 -1.89
C GLU A 458 22.51 -24.75 -1.27
N GLY A 459 21.28 -24.65 -0.74
CA GLY A 459 20.81 -23.46 -0.03
C GLY A 459 19.37 -23.09 -0.37
N LEU A 460 19.04 -21.84 -0.11
CA LEU A 460 17.77 -21.18 -0.44
C LEU A 460 18.08 -19.74 -0.85
N ALA A 461 17.26 -19.13 -1.70
CA ALA A 461 17.39 -17.72 -2.06
C ALA A 461 16.06 -16.96 -1.96
N PHE A 462 16.12 -15.70 -1.55
CA PHE A 462 15.04 -14.72 -1.66
C PHE A 462 15.13 -14.04 -3.03
N VAL A 463 14.03 -13.92 -3.77
CA VAL A 463 14.03 -13.68 -5.22
C VAL A 463 13.06 -12.57 -5.63
N LEU A 464 13.50 -11.73 -6.57
CA LEU A 464 12.65 -10.92 -7.44
C LEU A 464 12.82 -11.36 -8.91
N THR A 465 11.72 -11.70 -9.59
CA THR A 465 11.71 -12.14 -11.00
C THR A 465 10.33 -11.91 -11.63
N ASP A 466 10.22 -11.85 -12.96
CA ASP A 466 8.91 -11.86 -13.64
C ASP A 466 8.36 -13.25 -13.96
N ASN A 467 9.17 -14.30 -13.75
CA ASN A 467 8.81 -15.68 -14.04
C ASN A 467 8.69 -16.53 -12.77
N THR A 468 7.46 -16.91 -12.40
CA THR A 468 7.20 -17.76 -11.23
C THR A 468 7.53 -19.24 -11.43
N ASP A 469 7.71 -19.69 -12.68
CA ASP A 469 7.88 -21.11 -12.98
C ASP A 469 9.28 -21.62 -12.62
N VAL A 470 9.37 -22.89 -12.24
CA VAL A 470 10.65 -23.59 -12.03
C VAL A 470 11.27 -23.91 -13.39
N GLN A 471 12.46 -23.34 -13.64
CA GLN A 471 13.25 -23.65 -14.82
C GLN A 471 13.67 -25.14 -14.80
N GLU A 472 13.59 -25.80 -15.95
CA GLU A 472 14.04 -27.19 -16.07
C GLU A 472 15.54 -27.31 -15.77
N ASN A 473 15.95 -28.39 -15.09
CA ASN A 473 17.34 -28.66 -14.72
C ASN A 473 18.02 -27.55 -13.88
N SER A 474 17.24 -26.74 -13.16
CA SER A 474 17.71 -25.72 -12.20
C SER A 474 18.02 -26.26 -10.79
N TYR A 475 18.10 -27.59 -10.64
CA TYR A 475 18.34 -28.23 -9.35
C TYR A 475 19.83 -28.27 -9.00
N GLY A 476 20.15 -28.72 -7.79
CA GLY A 476 21.50 -28.74 -7.29
C GLY A 476 22.09 -27.34 -7.24
N GLN A 477 23.35 -27.21 -7.64
CA GLN A 477 24.15 -25.99 -7.55
C GLN A 477 23.53 -24.72 -8.17
N TRP A 478 22.47 -24.83 -8.98
CA TRP A 478 21.77 -23.68 -9.58
C TRP A 478 20.71 -23.01 -8.68
N LEU A 479 20.48 -23.53 -7.46
CA LEU A 479 19.52 -23.02 -6.45
C LEU A 479 18.05 -22.88 -6.85
N GLY A 480 17.65 -23.25 -8.08
CA GLY A 480 16.37 -22.87 -8.66
C GLY A 480 16.35 -21.44 -9.23
N ILE A 481 17.47 -20.72 -9.21
CA ILE A 481 17.64 -19.34 -9.70
C ILE A 481 17.81 -19.33 -11.23
N VAL A 482 18.73 -20.15 -11.75
CA VAL A 482 19.09 -20.28 -13.17
C VAL A 482 19.19 -21.75 -13.59
N ASN A 483 19.64 -22.02 -14.81
CA ASN A 483 20.16 -23.32 -15.23
C ASN A 483 21.37 -23.12 -16.17
N ALA A 484 21.91 -24.22 -16.70
CA ALA A 484 23.08 -24.19 -17.60
C ALA A 484 22.93 -23.32 -18.86
N THR A 485 21.68 -23.05 -19.29
CA THR A 485 21.38 -22.24 -20.48
C THR A 485 21.15 -20.77 -20.14
N THR A 486 20.50 -20.48 -19.00
CA THR A 486 20.13 -19.11 -18.61
C THR A 486 21.21 -18.38 -17.79
N ASN A 487 22.12 -19.11 -17.15
CA ASN A 487 23.18 -18.55 -16.29
C ASN A 487 24.06 -17.53 -17.02
N GLY A 488 24.11 -16.30 -16.49
CA GLY A 488 24.88 -15.18 -17.06
C GLY A 488 24.16 -14.44 -18.19
N THR A 489 22.87 -14.72 -18.44
CA THR A 489 22.10 -14.13 -19.56
C THR A 489 20.87 -13.38 -19.05
N SER A 490 20.44 -12.35 -19.78
CA SER A 490 19.20 -11.62 -19.46
C SER A 490 17.91 -12.46 -19.60
N GLN A 491 17.98 -13.71 -20.06
CA GLN A 491 16.84 -14.63 -20.10
C GLN A 491 16.47 -15.16 -18.70
N ALA A 492 17.40 -15.11 -17.74
CA ALA A 492 17.13 -15.51 -16.36
C ALA A 492 16.16 -14.55 -15.65
N ASN A 493 16.22 -13.26 -15.99
CA ASN A 493 15.42 -12.15 -15.48
C ASN A 493 15.16 -12.21 -13.96
N ILE A 494 16.25 -12.26 -13.20
CA ILE A 494 16.23 -12.56 -11.77
C ILE A 494 17.30 -11.77 -11.02
N VAL A 495 16.92 -11.23 -9.86
CA VAL A 495 17.84 -10.77 -8.82
C VAL A 495 17.52 -11.55 -7.56
N ALA A 496 18.53 -12.12 -6.92
CA ALA A 496 18.35 -12.97 -5.74
C ALA A 496 19.35 -12.64 -4.64
N ILE A 497 18.92 -12.84 -3.40
CA ILE A 497 19.81 -12.94 -2.23
C ILE A 497 19.91 -14.42 -1.90
N GLU A 498 21.06 -15.03 -2.16
CA GLU A 498 21.32 -16.43 -1.87
C GLU A 498 21.82 -16.63 -0.42
N PHE A 499 21.42 -17.76 0.18
CA PHE A 499 21.85 -18.25 1.48
C PHE A 499 22.49 -19.62 1.27
N ASP A 500 23.74 -19.60 0.82
CA ASP A 500 24.49 -20.78 0.39
C ASP A 500 24.98 -21.60 1.59
N THR A 501 24.66 -22.90 1.56
CA THR A 501 25.07 -23.88 2.56
C THR A 501 26.23 -24.76 2.12
N ARG A 502 26.67 -24.68 0.86
CA ARG A 502 27.76 -25.47 0.29
C ARG A 502 28.39 -24.79 -0.94
N LYS A 503 29.67 -24.46 -0.77
CA LYS A 503 30.62 -24.19 -1.86
C LYS A 503 30.58 -25.30 -2.92
N SER A 504 29.94 -25.01 -4.04
CA SER A 504 29.73 -25.88 -5.20
C SER A 504 30.65 -25.51 -6.37
N TYR A 505 31.21 -24.30 -6.38
CA TYR A 505 32.17 -23.80 -7.36
C TYR A 505 33.46 -23.27 -6.70
N SER A 506 34.46 -22.89 -7.50
CA SER A 506 35.67 -22.23 -6.96
C SER A 506 35.43 -20.75 -6.62
N GLN A 507 34.43 -20.13 -7.27
CA GLN A 507 34.01 -18.75 -7.14
C GLN A 507 33.35 -18.44 -5.79
N ASP A 508 32.57 -19.38 -5.25
CA ASP A 508 31.86 -19.19 -3.97
C ASP A 508 32.86 -18.97 -2.85
N LEU A 509 32.59 -18.03 -1.95
CA LEU A 509 33.50 -17.67 -0.87
C LEU A 509 33.76 -18.88 0.05
N ASP A 510 32.69 -19.44 0.61
CA ASP A 510 32.64 -20.66 1.41
C ASP A 510 31.20 -21.23 1.46
N GLY A 511 31.01 -22.41 2.07
CA GLY A 511 29.68 -23.04 2.24
C GLY A 511 28.90 -22.55 3.47
N ASN A 512 28.87 -21.24 3.71
CA ASN A 512 28.09 -20.57 4.73
C ASN A 512 28.08 -19.05 4.48
N HIS A 513 27.54 -18.61 3.33
CA HIS A 513 27.65 -17.22 2.92
C HIS A 513 26.30 -16.64 2.44
N VAL A 514 26.22 -15.31 2.44
CA VAL A 514 25.12 -14.56 1.80
C VAL A 514 25.65 -13.93 0.53
N GLY A 515 24.94 -14.13 -0.58
CA GLY A 515 25.28 -13.61 -1.89
C GLY A 515 24.20 -12.67 -2.45
N LEU A 516 24.58 -11.84 -3.41
CA LEU A 516 23.71 -11.06 -4.29
C LEU A 516 23.94 -11.49 -5.74
N ASP A 517 22.98 -12.22 -6.27
CA ASP A 517 22.94 -12.75 -7.63
C ASP A 517 22.16 -11.83 -8.58
N ILE A 518 22.65 -11.71 -9.81
CA ILE A 518 21.95 -11.04 -10.91
C ILE A 518 22.09 -11.90 -12.16
N ASN A 519 20.98 -12.49 -12.61
CA ASN A 519 20.91 -13.30 -13.83
C ASN A 519 21.92 -14.48 -13.93
N SER A 520 22.59 -14.82 -12.83
CA SER A 520 23.64 -15.82 -12.73
C SER A 520 23.68 -16.38 -11.32
N ILE A 521 24.23 -17.57 -11.15
CA ILE A 521 24.54 -18.20 -9.86
C ILE A 521 25.87 -17.71 -9.26
N TYR A 522 26.59 -16.84 -9.98
CA TYR A 522 27.83 -16.25 -9.50
C TYR A 522 27.55 -14.87 -8.94
N SER A 523 27.34 -14.81 -7.63
CA SER A 523 27.07 -13.56 -6.92
C SER A 523 28.07 -12.46 -7.23
N ILE A 524 27.54 -11.27 -7.55
CA ILE A 524 28.33 -10.06 -7.74
C ILE A 524 28.90 -9.51 -6.42
N LYS A 525 28.34 -9.95 -5.29
CA LYS A 525 28.79 -9.62 -3.94
C LYS A 525 28.47 -10.78 -3.00
N GLN A 526 29.47 -11.33 -2.33
CA GLN A 526 29.32 -12.37 -1.30
C GLN A 526 29.93 -11.92 0.04
N VAL A 527 29.37 -12.40 1.15
CA VAL A 527 29.90 -12.22 2.51
C VAL A 527 29.71 -13.48 3.35
N SER A 528 30.78 -13.93 4.00
CA SER A 528 30.79 -15.13 4.87
C SER A 528 30.06 -14.87 6.18
N LEU A 529 29.16 -15.78 6.57
CA LEU A 529 28.46 -15.75 7.86
C LEU A 529 29.30 -16.34 9.00
N ASN A 530 30.47 -16.92 8.70
CA ASN A 530 31.32 -17.53 9.73
C ASN A 530 31.79 -16.51 10.80
N SER A 531 31.86 -15.21 10.46
CA SER A 531 32.19 -14.14 11.41
C SER A 531 31.01 -13.63 12.25
N SER A 532 29.75 -13.84 11.82
CA SER A 532 28.54 -13.45 12.58
C SER A 532 28.06 -14.54 13.55
N GLY A 533 28.75 -15.69 13.61
CA GLY A 533 28.32 -16.84 14.43
C GLY A 533 27.03 -17.51 13.92
N VAL A 534 26.57 -17.18 12.71
CA VAL A 534 25.43 -17.82 12.06
C VAL A 534 25.92 -18.96 11.19
N LYS A 535 25.35 -20.17 11.35
CA LYS A 535 25.60 -21.32 10.47
C LYS A 535 24.27 -21.84 9.92
N LEU A 536 24.00 -21.52 8.66
CA LEU A 536 22.71 -21.74 8.00
C LEU A 536 22.24 -23.20 8.07
N SER A 537 23.15 -24.15 7.81
CA SER A 537 22.85 -25.56 7.55
C SER A 537 22.61 -26.43 8.82
N THR A 538 22.33 -25.83 9.97
CA THR A 538 22.27 -26.51 11.28
C THR A 538 20.86 -26.94 11.69
N GLY A 539 19.82 -26.38 11.07
CA GLY A 539 18.45 -26.47 11.53
C GLY A 539 18.12 -25.58 12.74
N THR A 540 18.97 -24.59 13.08
CA THR A 540 18.53 -23.47 13.95
C THR A 540 17.63 -22.51 13.18
N ILE A 541 16.93 -21.63 13.90
CA ILE A 541 16.22 -20.51 13.29
C ILE A 541 17.24 -19.41 12.98
N VAL A 542 17.19 -18.86 11.77
CA VAL A 542 18.01 -17.72 11.34
C VAL A 542 17.06 -16.61 10.87
N THR A 543 17.07 -15.48 11.55
CA THR A 543 16.32 -14.28 11.16
C THR A 543 17.11 -13.50 10.12
N VAL A 544 16.44 -13.08 9.05
CA VAL A 544 16.99 -12.33 7.93
C VAL A 544 16.12 -11.11 7.66
N HIS A 545 16.75 -9.97 7.44
CA HIS A 545 16.08 -8.76 6.93
C HIS A 545 16.80 -8.29 5.66
N VAL A 546 16.06 -8.25 4.54
CA VAL A 546 16.48 -7.65 3.28
C VAL A 546 15.76 -6.30 3.14
N GLN A 547 16.50 -5.22 2.92
CA GLN A 547 15.93 -3.90 2.69
C GLN A 547 16.46 -3.32 1.37
N TYR A 548 15.57 -2.67 0.62
CA TYR A 548 15.92 -1.91 -0.57
C TYR A 548 15.40 -0.48 -0.45
N ASP A 549 16.31 0.50 -0.39
CA ASP A 549 15.99 1.93 -0.25
C ASP A 549 15.72 2.62 -1.61
N GLY A 550 15.62 1.85 -2.69
CA GLY A 550 15.52 2.34 -4.07
C GLY A 550 16.85 2.55 -4.78
N LYS A 551 17.99 2.41 -4.06
CA LYS A 551 19.37 2.60 -4.58
C LYS A 551 20.40 1.62 -4.01
N ASN A 552 20.16 1.06 -2.84
CA ASN A 552 21.02 0.13 -2.13
C ASN A 552 20.16 -1.05 -1.66
N ILE A 553 20.67 -2.27 -1.86
CA ILE A 553 20.15 -3.46 -1.19
C ILE A 553 21.04 -3.78 0.00
N THR A 554 20.42 -4.02 1.14
CA THR A 554 21.09 -4.40 2.39
C THR A 554 20.50 -5.70 2.91
N VAL A 555 21.33 -6.53 3.54
CA VAL A 555 20.94 -7.80 4.15
C VAL A 555 21.56 -7.88 5.54
N SER A 556 20.71 -8.04 6.55
CA SER A 556 21.10 -8.27 7.94
C SER A 556 20.65 -9.65 8.39
N VAL A 557 21.48 -10.35 9.17
CA VAL A 557 21.26 -11.75 9.56
C VAL A 557 21.60 -11.95 11.03
N GLY A 558 20.83 -12.76 11.76
CA GLY A 558 21.08 -13.11 13.15
C GLY A 558 20.24 -14.30 13.63
N HIS A 559 20.39 -14.69 14.90
CA HIS A 559 19.59 -15.76 15.51
C HIS A 559 18.28 -15.26 16.13
N ASN A 560 18.11 -13.94 16.27
CA ASN A 560 16.87 -13.28 16.69
C ASN A 560 16.76 -11.89 16.04
N ALA A 561 15.56 -11.30 16.06
CA ALA A 561 15.30 -9.99 15.45
C ALA A 561 15.94 -8.80 16.19
N GLU A 562 16.36 -8.99 17.44
CA GLU A 562 16.96 -7.93 18.27
C GLU A 562 18.45 -7.72 17.97
N ASN A 563 19.15 -8.76 17.49
CA ASN A 563 20.60 -8.76 17.26
C ASN A 563 20.90 -9.30 15.86
N LEU A 564 20.82 -8.41 14.87
CA LEU A 564 21.08 -8.70 13.46
C LEU A 564 22.37 -8.00 13.02
N ASP A 565 23.32 -8.76 12.50
CA ASP A 565 24.52 -8.21 11.88
C ASP A 565 24.20 -7.78 10.44
N LEU A 566 24.50 -6.53 10.09
CA LEU A 566 24.47 -6.06 8.69
C LEU A 566 25.63 -6.73 7.93
N VAL A 567 25.34 -7.82 7.22
CA VAL A 567 26.36 -8.63 6.52
C VAL A 567 26.59 -8.15 5.09
N LEU A 568 25.55 -7.69 4.37
CA LEU A 568 25.67 -7.23 2.99
C LEU A 568 25.06 -5.84 2.81
N SER A 569 25.76 -4.97 2.07
CA SER A 569 25.25 -3.69 1.58
C SER A 569 25.85 -3.44 0.21
N TYR A 570 25.01 -3.19 -0.79
CA TYR A 570 25.46 -3.01 -2.18
C TYR A 570 24.60 -1.98 -2.94
N PRO A 571 25.21 -0.98 -3.61
CA PRO A 571 24.48 0.00 -4.42
C PRO A 571 24.03 -0.62 -5.75
N ILE A 572 22.71 -0.61 -6.00
CA ILE A 572 22.07 -1.23 -7.16
C ILE A 572 20.79 -0.50 -7.57
N ASP A 573 20.66 -0.18 -8.86
CA ASP A 573 19.39 0.21 -9.47
C ASP A 573 18.72 -1.04 -10.06
N LEU A 574 17.71 -1.58 -9.36
CA LEU A 574 17.03 -2.80 -9.81
C LEU A 574 16.26 -2.60 -11.13
N SER A 575 15.98 -1.36 -11.55
CA SER A 575 15.37 -1.06 -12.86
C SER A 575 16.32 -1.22 -14.06
N GLU A 576 17.60 -1.53 -13.82
CA GLU A 576 18.53 -1.93 -14.86
C GLU A 576 18.44 -3.42 -15.20
N PHE A 577 17.98 -4.25 -14.26
CA PHE A 577 18.04 -5.71 -14.33
C PHE A 577 16.69 -6.41 -14.41
N LEU A 578 15.62 -5.78 -13.88
CA LEU A 578 14.29 -6.37 -13.76
C LEU A 578 13.21 -5.49 -14.45
N PRO A 579 12.09 -6.08 -14.91
CA PRO A 579 10.96 -5.32 -15.48
C PRO A 579 10.17 -4.56 -14.41
N GLN A 580 9.21 -3.73 -14.85
CA GLN A 580 8.43 -2.88 -13.93
C GLN A 580 7.65 -3.66 -12.87
N LYS A 581 7.19 -4.87 -13.22
CA LYS A 581 6.38 -5.75 -12.36
C LYS A 581 7.14 -7.06 -12.17
N VAL A 582 7.32 -7.46 -10.92
CA VAL A 582 8.03 -8.68 -10.52
C VAL A 582 7.24 -9.40 -9.43
N PHE A 583 7.34 -10.72 -9.39
CA PHE A 583 6.96 -11.52 -8.24
C PHE A 583 8.10 -11.53 -7.22
N VAL A 584 7.73 -11.58 -5.95
CA VAL A 584 8.66 -11.66 -4.82
C VAL A 584 8.39 -12.95 -4.06
N GLY A 585 9.44 -13.65 -3.64
CA GLY A 585 9.31 -14.95 -2.99
C GLY A 585 10.64 -15.64 -2.76
N PHE A 586 10.59 -16.97 -2.74
CA PHE A 586 11.75 -17.82 -2.48
C PHE A 586 11.93 -18.89 -3.55
N THR A 587 13.17 -19.30 -3.76
CA THR A 587 13.54 -20.51 -4.49
C THR A 587 14.58 -21.30 -3.71
N ALA A 588 14.59 -22.62 -3.88
CA ALA A 588 15.59 -23.48 -3.31
C ALA A 588 15.73 -24.75 -4.15
N SER A 589 16.83 -25.47 -3.95
CA SER A 589 17.11 -26.71 -4.64
C SER A 589 17.75 -27.77 -3.74
N THR A 590 17.85 -28.97 -4.29
CA THR A 590 18.59 -30.10 -3.73
C THR A 590 19.36 -30.81 -4.85
N SER A 591 20.47 -31.46 -4.51
CA SER A 591 21.18 -32.39 -5.39
C SER A 591 21.13 -33.81 -4.82
N ILE A 592 22.18 -34.61 -5.05
CA ILE A 592 22.44 -35.84 -4.28
C ILE A 592 22.74 -35.55 -2.80
N TYR A 593 23.14 -34.32 -2.48
CA TYR A 593 23.24 -33.83 -1.12
C TYR A 593 21.96 -33.06 -0.79
N THR A 594 21.20 -33.61 0.16
CA THR A 594 19.84 -33.15 0.44
C THR A 594 19.76 -32.44 1.79
N GLN A 595 18.89 -31.43 1.84
CA GLN A 595 18.56 -30.67 3.04
C GLN A 595 17.12 -30.18 2.94
N THR A 596 16.49 -29.90 4.08
CA THR A 596 15.20 -29.22 4.11
C THR A 596 15.43 -27.72 4.04
N ASN A 597 14.81 -27.06 3.07
CA ASN A 597 14.89 -25.62 2.86
C ASN A 597 13.57 -24.98 3.30
N CYS A 598 13.47 -24.54 4.55
CA CYS A 598 12.23 -24.03 5.11
C CYS A 598 12.26 -22.51 5.40
N VAL A 599 11.14 -21.85 5.15
CA VAL A 599 10.83 -20.49 5.62
C VAL A 599 9.71 -20.61 6.66
N LYS A 600 10.00 -20.21 7.90
CA LYS A 600 9.11 -20.37 9.07
C LYS A 600 8.22 -19.16 9.30
N SER A 601 8.67 -17.96 8.90
CA SER A 601 7.87 -16.74 8.81
C SER A 601 8.39 -15.87 7.68
N TRP A 602 7.53 -15.05 7.08
CA TRP A 602 7.91 -14.05 6.08
C TRP A 602 6.95 -12.86 6.10
N GLU A 603 7.50 -11.67 6.31
CA GLU A 603 6.85 -10.38 6.09
C GLU A 603 7.50 -9.72 4.88
N PHE A 604 6.72 -9.17 3.96
CA PHE A 604 7.22 -8.24 2.93
C PHE A 604 6.36 -6.99 2.89
N ASN A 605 7.01 -5.83 2.85
CA ASN A 605 6.34 -4.53 2.82
C ASN A 605 7.00 -3.64 1.75
N GLY A 606 6.24 -3.27 0.72
CA GLY A 606 6.75 -2.54 -0.43
C GLY A 606 5.90 -1.32 -0.80
N SER A 607 6.56 -0.23 -1.19
CA SER A 607 5.90 0.98 -1.68
C SER A 607 5.50 0.83 -3.16
N ASP A 608 4.51 -0.02 -3.45
CA ASP A 608 4.07 -0.28 -4.83
C ASP A 608 3.62 1.02 -5.54
N PHE A 609 3.72 1.07 -6.87
CA PHE A 609 3.20 2.15 -7.71
C PHE A 609 1.94 1.72 -8.47
N ASP A 610 0.95 1.14 -7.79
CA ASP A 610 -0.22 0.61 -8.48
C ASP A 610 -1.01 1.72 -9.21
N GLU A 611 -1.57 1.36 -10.36
CA GLU A 611 -2.24 2.29 -11.27
C GLU A 611 -3.75 2.18 -11.16
N GLY A 612 -4.31 2.96 -10.23
CA GLY A 612 -5.71 3.35 -10.28
C GLY A 612 -6.06 3.85 -11.69
N LEU A 613 -7.03 3.18 -12.32
CA LEU A 613 -7.42 3.26 -13.73
C LEU A 613 -7.16 4.62 -14.42
N LYS A 614 -6.26 4.62 -15.41
CA LYS A 614 -5.85 5.77 -16.26
C LYS A 614 -6.93 6.27 -17.24
N PHE A 615 -8.21 6.29 -16.85
CA PHE A 615 -9.31 6.71 -17.73
C PHE A 615 -9.24 8.21 -18.09
N TRP A 616 -8.92 9.06 -17.12
CA TRP A 616 -8.95 10.52 -17.29
C TRP A 616 -7.80 11.12 -18.10
N GLY A 617 -6.60 10.54 -18.03
CA GLY A 617 -5.44 11.04 -18.79
C GLY A 617 -5.65 10.99 -20.31
N TRP A 618 -6.33 9.96 -20.79
CA TRP A 618 -6.68 9.82 -22.20
C TRP A 618 -7.80 10.78 -22.61
N ILE A 619 -8.79 11.02 -21.74
CA ILE A 619 -9.88 11.98 -21.99
C ILE A 619 -9.35 13.42 -22.08
N VAL A 620 -8.45 13.83 -21.18
CA VAL A 620 -7.88 15.19 -21.20
C VAL A 620 -6.99 15.42 -22.42
N VAL A 621 -6.20 14.41 -22.84
CA VAL A 621 -5.40 14.50 -24.07
C VAL A 621 -6.30 14.51 -25.32
N ALA A 622 -7.30 13.65 -25.39
CA ALA A 622 -8.26 13.63 -26.50
C ALA A 622 -9.05 14.95 -26.59
N ALA A 623 -9.50 15.50 -25.46
CA ALA A 623 -10.15 16.80 -25.40
C ALA A 623 -9.21 17.92 -25.84
N ALA A 624 -7.95 17.93 -25.40
CA ALA A 624 -6.97 18.93 -25.80
C ALA A 624 -6.65 18.88 -27.31
N VAL A 625 -6.53 17.69 -27.91
CA VAL A 625 -6.25 17.50 -29.35
C VAL A 625 -7.47 17.84 -30.22
N VAL A 626 -8.69 17.60 -29.73
CA VAL A 626 -9.93 18.04 -30.41
C VAL A 626 -10.14 19.55 -30.26
N LEU A 627 -9.81 20.14 -29.10
CA LEU A 627 -9.90 21.59 -28.87
C LEU A 627 -8.78 22.39 -29.57
N SER A 628 -7.62 21.79 -29.88
CA SER A 628 -6.60 22.40 -30.74
C SER A 628 -6.93 22.32 -32.23
N GLY A 629 -7.92 21.50 -32.62
CA GLY A 629 -8.30 21.28 -34.02
C GLY A 629 -7.32 20.42 -34.82
N GLU A 630 -6.38 19.73 -34.15
CA GLU A 630 -5.31 18.98 -34.81
C GLU A 630 -5.74 17.57 -35.28
N ALA A 631 -6.92 17.08 -34.87
CA ALA A 631 -7.52 15.85 -35.39
C ALA A 631 -9.07 15.90 -35.38
N PRO A 632 -9.75 15.23 -36.33
CA PRO A 632 -11.20 15.04 -36.24
C PRO A 632 -11.59 14.15 -35.05
N PRO A 633 -12.78 14.33 -34.46
CA PRO A 633 -13.23 13.54 -33.33
C PRO A 633 -13.41 12.05 -33.71
N PRO A 634 -13.11 11.10 -32.79
CA PRO A 634 -13.25 9.68 -33.05
C PRO A 634 -14.71 9.28 -33.28
N GLN A 635 -14.95 8.37 -34.23
CA GLN A 635 -16.28 7.81 -34.46
C GLN A 635 -16.64 6.82 -33.34
N VAL A 636 -17.78 7.03 -32.70
CA VAL A 636 -18.27 6.18 -31.61
C VAL A 636 -19.09 5.01 -32.18
N PRO A 637 -18.81 3.75 -31.81
CA PRO A 637 -19.66 2.62 -32.19
C PRO A 637 -21.08 2.77 -31.62
N ILE A 638 -22.10 2.51 -32.44
CA ILE A 638 -23.51 2.75 -32.09
C ILE A 638 -24.12 1.61 -31.25
N GLU A 639 -23.47 0.44 -31.19
CA GLU A 639 -24.00 -0.72 -30.47
C GLU A 639 -23.48 -0.81 -29.01
N ARG A 640 -24.43 -0.90 -28.07
CA ARG A 640 -24.14 -1.26 -26.67
C ARG A 640 -23.91 -2.77 -26.57
N PRO A 641 -22.84 -3.24 -25.90
CA PRO A 641 -22.80 -4.63 -25.47
C PRO A 641 -23.88 -4.87 -24.40
N SER A 642 -24.72 -5.87 -24.62
CA SER A 642 -25.73 -6.33 -23.65
C SER A 642 -25.07 -7.14 -22.54
N PHE A 643 -24.94 -6.56 -21.35
CA PHE A 643 -24.53 -7.29 -20.15
C PHE A 643 -25.75 -7.91 -19.45
N VAL A 644 -25.73 -9.23 -19.22
CA VAL A 644 -26.82 -9.99 -18.60
C VAL A 644 -26.37 -10.48 -17.22
N TRP A 645 -27.12 -10.14 -16.19
CA TRP A 645 -26.94 -10.66 -14.83
C TRP A 645 -27.42 -12.12 -14.73
N PRO A 646 -26.77 -12.98 -13.93
CA PRO A 646 -27.40 -14.22 -13.48
C PRO A 646 -28.58 -13.91 -12.54
N ALA A 647 -29.63 -14.71 -12.62
CA ALA A 647 -30.86 -14.50 -11.84
C ALA A 647 -30.68 -14.88 -10.36
N MET A 648 -31.35 -14.13 -9.47
CA MET A 648 -31.49 -14.52 -8.06
C MET A 648 -32.38 -15.78 -7.94
N PRO A 649 -32.08 -16.70 -7.00
CA PRO A 649 -33.03 -17.75 -6.63
C PRO A 649 -34.26 -17.13 -5.92
N PRO A 650 -35.48 -17.66 -6.13
CA PRO A 650 -36.69 -17.08 -5.57
C PRO A 650 -36.83 -17.34 -4.07
N SER A 651 -37.19 -16.28 -3.34
CA SER A 651 -37.60 -16.33 -1.93
C SER A 651 -38.96 -17.03 -1.77
N PHE A 652 -39.03 -18.05 -0.90
CA PHE A 652 -40.29 -18.63 -0.46
C PHE A 652 -40.79 -17.96 0.83
N SER A 653 -41.93 -17.27 0.75
CA SER A 653 -42.79 -16.93 1.90
C SER A 653 -44.16 -17.56 1.66
N GLY A 654 -44.61 -18.44 2.55
CA GLY A 654 -45.78 -19.30 2.33
C GLY A 654 -47.10 -18.78 2.90
N SER A 655 -48.20 -19.22 2.27
CA SER A 655 -49.62 -19.27 2.72
C SER A 655 -50.48 -19.55 1.47
N ASP A 656 -51.52 -20.39 1.42
CA ASP A 656 -52.00 -21.44 2.32
C ASP A 656 -53.01 -22.36 1.57
N HIS A 657 -53.50 -23.42 2.21
CA HIS A 657 -54.74 -24.19 1.93
C HIS A 657 -54.85 -25.24 0.78
N SER A 658 -54.59 -26.50 1.19
CA SER A 658 -55.59 -27.60 1.34
C SER A 658 -56.03 -28.51 0.16
N LEU A 659 -56.14 -29.82 0.49
CA LEU A 659 -56.99 -30.89 -0.10
C LEU A 659 -56.66 -31.33 -1.55
N THR A 660 -56.56 -32.60 -1.95
CA THR A 660 -56.69 -33.97 -1.36
C THR A 660 -55.70 -34.90 -2.11
N GLY A 661 -55.05 -35.92 -1.52
CA GLY A 661 -55.62 -37.27 -1.31
C GLY A 661 -54.93 -38.35 -2.20
N SER A 662 -54.87 -39.60 -1.71
CA SER A 662 -54.21 -40.82 -2.29
C SER A 662 -52.66 -40.82 -2.36
N GLN A 663 -51.90 -41.73 -1.69
CA GLN A 663 -51.74 -43.21 -1.87
C GLN A 663 -51.09 -43.53 -3.24
N LEU A 664 -49.91 -44.16 -3.36
CA LEU A 664 -49.42 -45.41 -2.74
C LEU A 664 -47.87 -45.45 -2.56
N THR A 665 -47.39 -46.44 -1.80
CA THR A 665 -45.98 -46.79 -1.54
C THR A 665 -45.50 -47.94 -2.47
N PRO A 666 -44.34 -48.60 -2.25
CA PRO A 666 -43.04 -48.23 -2.79
C PRO A 666 -42.40 -49.33 -3.66
N PHE A 667 -41.25 -49.07 -4.28
CA PHE A 667 -40.33 -50.13 -4.69
C PHE A 667 -38.87 -49.79 -4.37
N SER A 668 -38.21 -50.75 -3.73
CA SER A 668 -36.77 -50.94 -3.64
C SER A 668 -36.22 -51.45 -5.01
N ASP A 669 -34.94 -51.64 -5.31
CA ASP A 669 -33.70 -51.71 -4.51
C ASP A 669 -32.46 -51.67 -5.47
N ILE A 670 -31.25 -51.88 -4.93
CA ILE A 670 -30.04 -52.43 -5.60
C ILE A 670 -29.13 -51.47 -6.41
N SER A 671 -28.16 -50.91 -5.67
CA SER A 671 -26.69 -51.07 -5.80
C SER A 671 -25.89 -50.75 -7.09
N ALA A 672 -24.72 -50.16 -6.83
CA ALA A 672 -23.48 -50.12 -7.62
C ALA A 672 -23.52 -49.35 -8.95
N ARG A 673 -22.56 -48.47 -9.25
CA ARG A 673 -21.11 -48.59 -8.99
C ARG A 673 -20.43 -47.23 -8.81
#